data_AF-A0A225X0Q7-F1
#
_entry.id   AF-A0A225X0Q7-F1
#
_cell.length_a   1.000
_cell.length_b   1.000
_cell.length_c   1.000
_cell.angle_alpha   90.00
_cell.angle_beta   90.00
_cell.angle_gamma   90.00
#
_symmetry.space_group_name_H-M   'P 1'
#
loop_
_entity.id
_entity.type
_entity.pdbx_description
1 polymer ?
#
loop_
_entity_poly.entity_id
_entity_poly.type
_entity_poly.pdbx_seq_one_letter_code
_entity_poly.pdbx_strand_id
1 'polypeptide(L)'
;MEAHWGDKKGRTRISYLSFVTSAGNTVSGGSQTKSKSTVTAPQGFQLGGFFGQDGDEIDKLGAIWTRISGEATPTPAVPSSGSVASIESLAGSTEEQTAVSGSEADFTSMSSGSEALNKKSPAKRKSTVAVSLKASEAISTAGSSDAFGSAKTPKRAIDKKKTDSATSDKNSAATYLNGSGSEPTKQETTSKSTRTSISDSAIGSASTDSTADSRSSAAVSTDGSQVTATIAIQSASGLASIDGSQVSATIESPPVGTETPAGQTMTVKDSIVMSESFGGPHGMDFSDKNFVNSGQVVSQISIHAGKRLDGITMMISSPKTLTFTHGGTGGDQKVLKLVKGEYINSMEIHWGKKDSRTRIFYINFQTSAGNSLSGGTMTSDKRTLTAPEGFQLAGFYGKSGKELDTLGAIWAYIELVTPAPTPVPAPTIDTEVASPGTGVPTDIAGSLSEVETKADKRPVQLSESIGGPHGLQFSDQLAATSGMIISSVTIRAGERVDGLTLQVTSPKEMTFTHGGAGGKENTLTLEPGEYITSLEAYVGKKNGKTRIYYLRLGTSGGNQVSGGTQTEEKYIQVAPKGYQLGGFFGRYGDEIDLIGAVWSRIQAVNETTTLVVSADEDIALGELFGGPHGNAFSDINDIKFGRKIGSITLRSDKRVDAVTLQYTAPIEQTLNHGGDGGTEKKITLAANEYITTMEAHWDKNDKHTRVFYVSFTTNTGQTISGGTQTDKKGTATAPEGFMLSGFYGRAGEEVDQLGAIWTRMTAQNILLTDPSGVGNGTYGTTIRNWVGPTIGKSTDTACYRKTIDYDSNNICPLGYGKDGGDCIAQCPMSYPVSCGLECLPQNDNCALAIFQKIISVVAVAVNLATGGVFGEILAMYKIARWSVMCVANIINVIKGLIYYLRYRQRNAPEGTAEELLVMAYQADVVLFDLPMAICGCLGLPIPGNARFADAVLTIVEGIVKQTITNGDQIISSGANVMKLLTGNEIINKTSTTVDELQTIIDKNSSCGWQLKRLADRITLAVYKYRNVSDKVDDIRVKVYKSAVVLNDIPIVTNNCMGEILTTKTLTAAYETRDLLRKTFGVIVDQLIETGKTDMGKDVAEKDYMLEVANMGLIVLSTVDPTGIAYMASQFVQPICGPTAYLGEIDDGTLHDALGLTSVDEAFRGSYGSYTHAGDGVVRLIFESVDTKDVTVVIHTGGTEYAEVDVGAGDTVTWESTIPELQDKNMYLDRWRPGLLGLPGSGGGSLLLWIPRSSEGGHITMHVRINPS
;
A
#
# COMPACT_ATOMS: atom_id res chain seq x y z
N MET A 1 1.78 -26.72 47.38
CA MET A 1 1.24 -25.51 48.02
C MET A 1 0.68 -25.90 49.37
N GLU A 2 1.10 -25.26 50.45
CA GLU A 2 0.48 -25.33 51.77
C GLU A 2 -0.20 -23.99 52.07
N ALA A 3 -1.41 -24.04 52.62
CA ALA A 3 -2.23 -22.87 52.94
C ALA A 3 -2.80 -23.01 54.35
N HIS A 4 -2.68 -21.96 55.15
CA HIS A 4 -3.27 -21.85 56.50
C HIS A 4 -4.34 -20.76 56.51
N TRP A 5 -5.38 -20.93 57.32
CA TRP A 5 -6.49 -19.98 57.42
C TRP A 5 -6.98 -19.76 58.86
N GLY A 6 -7.68 -18.66 59.10
CA GLY A 6 -8.31 -18.35 60.38
C GLY A 6 -9.37 -17.27 60.25
N ASP A 7 -10.22 -17.14 61.26
CA ASP A 7 -11.32 -16.16 61.23
C ASP A 7 -10.86 -14.76 61.66
N LYS A 8 -11.09 -13.78 60.78
CA LYS A 8 -10.70 -12.39 60.95
C LYS A 8 -11.89 -11.50 60.60
N LYS A 9 -12.36 -10.70 61.58
CA LYS A 9 -13.60 -9.90 61.48
C LYS A 9 -14.85 -10.73 61.05
N GLY A 10 -14.96 -11.98 61.51
CA GLY A 10 -16.11 -12.84 61.23
C GLY A 10 -16.14 -13.48 59.83
N ARG A 11 -15.02 -13.45 59.09
CA ARG A 11 -14.82 -14.25 57.87
C ARG A 11 -13.56 -15.08 57.98
N THR A 12 -13.59 -16.30 57.47
CA THR A 12 -12.40 -17.13 57.29
C THR A 12 -11.53 -16.54 56.18
N ARG A 13 -10.25 -16.26 56.47
CA ARG A 13 -9.27 -15.71 55.52
C ARG A 13 -8.03 -16.62 55.47
N ILE A 14 -7.39 -16.70 54.31
CA ILE A 14 -6.05 -17.29 54.17
C ILE A 14 -5.05 -16.37 54.90
N SER A 15 -4.29 -16.91 55.85
CA SER A 15 -3.39 -16.16 56.71
C SER A 15 -1.90 -16.44 56.45
N TYR A 16 -1.58 -17.58 55.84
CA TYR A 16 -0.22 -17.94 55.40
C TYR A 16 -0.29 -18.88 54.19
N LEU A 17 0.67 -18.70 53.27
CA LEU A 17 0.86 -19.54 52.08
C LEU A 17 2.33 -19.95 51.97
N SER A 18 2.56 -21.17 51.45
CA SER A 18 3.88 -21.71 51.15
C SER A 18 3.87 -22.53 49.86
N PHE A 19 4.91 -22.36 49.05
CA PHE A 19 5.13 -23.04 47.79
C PHE A 19 6.50 -23.71 47.80
N VAL A 20 6.53 -25.00 47.47
CA VAL A 20 7.75 -25.80 47.35
C VAL A 20 7.86 -26.24 45.90
N THR A 21 9.03 -26.01 45.30
CA THR A 21 9.36 -26.41 43.92
C THR A 21 9.88 -27.85 43.85
N SER A 22 9.93 -28.44 42.66
CA SER A 22 10.58 -29.74 42.42
C SER A 22 12.07 -29.78 42.80
N ALA A 23 12.74 -28.62 42.80
CA ALA A 23 14.12 -28.44 43.26
C ALA A 23 14.26 -28.22 44.78
N GLY A 24 13.17 -28.34 45.56
CA GLY A 24 13.16 -28.14 47.01
C GLY A 24 13.14 -26.68 47.47
N ASN A 25 13.41 -25.71 46.58
CA ASN A 25 13.31 -24.29 46.91
C ASN A 25 11.89 -23.95 47.37
N THR A 26 11.80 -23.18 48.46
CA THR A 26 10.54 -22.83 49.12
C THR A 26 10.37 -21.31 49.22
N VAL A 27 9.18 -20.81 48.91
CA VAL A 27 8.77 -19.42 49.16
C VAL A 27 7.49 -19.41 50.01
N SER A 28 7.44 -18.58 51.06
CA SER A 28 6.27 -18.52 51.95
C SER A 28 6.10 -17.14 52.57
N GLY A 29 4.88 -16.82 53.00
CA GLY A 29 4.56 -15.53 53.63
C GLY A 29 3.25 -15.58 54.43
N GLY A 30 3.15 -14.68 55.42
CA GLY A 30 2.01 -14.58 56.35
C GLY A 30 2.25 -15.24 57.70
N SER A 31 1.16 -15.43 58.47
CA SER A 31 1.16 -16.02 59.81
C SER A 31 0.47 -17.39 59.83
N GLN A 32 1.21 -18.43 60.19
CA GLN A 32 0.69 -19.79 60.32
C GLN A 32 -0.36 -19.90 61.44
N THR A 33 -1.52 -20.48 61.13
CA THR A 33 -2.56 -20.86 62.10
C THR A 33 -2.61 -22.39 62.28
N LYS A 34 -3.53 -22.89 63.13
CA LYS A 34 -3.75 -24.33 63.32
C LYS A 34 -4.53 -24.99 62.18
N SER A 35 -5.35 -24.24 61.45
CA SER A 35 -6.18 -24.76 60.36
C SER A 35 -5.41 -24.64 59.04
N LYS A 36 -5.06 -25.77 58.42
CA LYS A 36 -4.23 -25.79 57.22
C LYS A 36 -4.53 -26.97 56.29
N SER A 37 -4.10 -26.84 55.04
CA SER A 37 -4.16 -27.88 54.02
C SER A 37 -2.95 -27.79 53.09
N THR A 38 -2.50 -28.92 52.56
CA THR A 38 -1.40 -29.00 51.60
C THR A 38 -1.84 -29.77 50.37
N VAL A 39 -1.68 -29.17 49.19
CA VAL A 39 -1.93 -29.78 47.88
C VAL A 39 -0.65 -29.89 47.08
N THR A 40 -0.44 -31.06 46.48
CA THR A 40 0.73 -31.42 45.67
C THR A 40 0.29 -31.55 44.21
N ALA A 41 1.18 -31.23 43.27
CA ALA A 41 0.90 -31.41 41.85
C ALA A 41 0.72 -32.90 41.51
N PRO A 42 -0.23 -33.27 40.64
CA PRO A 42 -0.26 -34.58 40.01
C PRO A 42 1.04 -34.87 39.25
N GLN A 43 1.42 -36.15 39.13
CA GLN A 43 2.63 -36.54 38.40
C GLN A 43 2.56 -36.08 36.94
N GLY A 44 3.59 -35.36 36.48
CA GLY A 44 3.62 -34.76 35.14
C GLY A 44 2.91 -33.41 35.01
N PHE A 45 2.51 -32.78 36.11
CA PHE A 45 1.91 -31.44 36.15
C PHE A 45 2.72 -30.49 37.04
N GLN A 46 2.62 -29.20 36.74
CA GLN A 46 3.17 -28.08 37.53
C GLN A 46 2.06 -27.10 37.91
N LEU A 47 2.35 -26.18 38.83
CA LEU A 47 1.43 -25.09 39.19
C LEU A 47 1.30 -24.13 38.00
N GLY A 48 0.11 -24.04 37.40
CA GLY A 48 -0.16 -23.17 36.26
C GLY A 48 -0.98 -21.92 36.59
N GLY A 49 -1.55 -21.84 37.79
CA GLY A 49 -2.36 -20.70 38.23
C GLY A 49 -3.14 -20.99 39.50
N PHE A 50 -4.08 -20.10 39.81
CA PHE A 50 -4.93 -20.16 41.00
C PHE A 50 -6.40 -19.92 40.65
N PHE A 51 -7.29 -20.41 41.51
CA PHE A 51 -8.70 -20.03 41.55
C PHE A 51 -9.11 -19.78 43.00
N GLY A 52 -10.09 -18.92 43.25
CA GLY A 52 -10.35 -18.50 44.63
C GLY A 52 -11.48 -17.50 44.81
N GLN A 53 -11.45 -16.84 45.96
CA GLN A 53 -12.31 -15.71 46.31
C GLN A 53 -11.51 -14.76 47.21
N ASP A 54 -11.52 -13.47 46.88
CA ASP A 54 -10.66 -12.43 47.45
C ASP A 54 -11.36 -11.07 47.59
N GLY A 55 -10.57 -10.03 47.82
CA GLY A 55 -10.94 -8.66 48.16
C GLY A 55 -9.68 -7.96 48.71
N ASP A 56 -9.81 -7.15 49.77
CA ASP A 56 -8.63 -6.59 50.48
C ASP A 56 -7.64 -7.67 50.98
N GLU A 57 -8.13 -8.89 51.21
CA GLU A 57 -7.39 -10.08 51.66
C GLU A 57 -8.01 -11.33 51.01
N ILE A 58 -7.25 -12.44 50.90
CA ILE A 58 -7.69 -13.68 50.26
C ILE A 58 -8.57 -14.53 51.21
N ASP A 59 -9.73 -14.98 50.76
CA ASP A 59 -10.69 -15.76 51.55
C ASP A 59 -10.57 -17.26 51.28
N LYS A 60 -10.41 -17.63 50.00
CA LYS A 60 -10.29 -19.01 49.52
C LYS A 60 -9.26 -19.08 48.40
N LEU A 61 -8.43 -20.12 48.39
CA LEU A 61 -7.44 -20.34 47.32
C LEU A 61 -7.30 -21.83 46.99
N GLY A 62 -7.40 -22.15 45.70
CA GLY A 62 -7.11 -23.44 45.10
C GLY A 62 -6.04 -23.31 44.00
N ALA A 63 -5.35 -24.40 43.71
CA ALA A 63 -4.28 -24.47 42.72
C ALA A 63 -4.77 -25.07 41.39
N ILE A 64 -4.42 -24.44 40.27
CA ILE A 64 -4.61 -24.99 38.92
C ILE A 64 -3.33 -25.73 38.52
N TRP A 65 -3.47 -26.99 38.12
CA TRP A 65 -2.35 -27.83 37.69
C TRP A 65 -2.32 -27.92 36.16
N THR A 66 -1.22 -27.48 35.55
CA THR A 66 -1.00 -27.52 34.09
C THR A 66 0.02 -28.60 33.76
N ARG A 67 -0.23 -29.38 32.70
CA ARG A 67 0.66 -30.48 32.29
C ARG A 67 2.02 -29.93 31.87
N ILE A 68 3.10 -30.57 32.33
CA ILE A 68 4.46 -30.25 31.87
C ILE A 68 4.61 -30.89 30.49
N SER A 69 4.78 -30.08 29.45
CA SER A 69 4.96 -30.58 28.08
C SER A 69 6.28 -31.37 27.96
N GLY A 70 6.14 -32.63 27.62
CA GLY A 70 7.21 -33.58 27.32
C GLY A 70 6.65 -34.68 26.41
N GLU A 71 7.52 -35.31 25.62
CA GLU A 71 7.14 -36.20 24.51
C GLU A 71 6.20 -37.34 24.93
N ALA A 72 5.25 -37.67 24.06
CA ALA A 72 4.35 -38.80 24.24
C ALA A 72 5.07 -40.12 23.91
N THR A 73 5.51 -40.85 24.93
CA THR A 73 5.98 -42.24 24.77
C THR A 73 4.81 -43.14 24.37
N PRO A 74 4.96 -44.00 23.34
CA PRO A 74 3.87 -44.85 22.84
C PRO A 74 3.73 -46.15 23.65
N THR A 75 2.51 -46.65 23.80
CA THR A 75 2.18 -48.02 24.28
C THR A 75 0.76 -48.40 23.81
N PRO A 76 0.33 -49.69 23.85
CA PRO A 76 -0.14 -50.34 22.61
C PRO A 76 -1.64 -50.68 22.57
N ALA A 77 -2.07 -51.39 21.53
CA ALA A 77 -3.48 -51.50 21.10
C ALA A 77 -4.19 -52.83 21.46
N VAL A 78 -5.54 -52.82 21.31
CA VAL A 78 -6.48 -53.99 21.23
C VAL A 78 -6.74 -54.73 22.57
N PRO A 79 -7.94 -55.32 22.87
CA PRO A 79 -9.15 -55.63 22.06
C PRO A 79 -10.51 -55.07 22.57
N SER A 80 -11.62 -55.56 21.97
CA SER A 80 -13.02 -55.10 22.02
C SER A 80 -13.99 -55.80 23.02
N SER A 81 -15.04 -55.09 23.47
CA SER A 81 -16.30 -55.60 24.10
C SER A 81 -17.46 -54.57 23.91
N GLY A 82 -18.74 -54.75 24.30
CA GLY A 82 -19.39 -55.85 25.04
C GLY A 82 -20.95 -55.93 24.98
N SER A 83 -21.67 -54.79 24.83
CA SER A 83 -23.16 -54.65 24.61
C SER A 83 -24.18 -54.92 25.77
N VAL A 84 -25.37 -54.28 25.66
CA VAL A 84 -26.72 -54.58 26.28
C VAL A 84 -27.16 -54.00 27.67
N ALA A 85 -28.17 -53.09 27.60
CA ALA A 85 -29.42 -52.86 28.39
C ALA A 85 -29.58 -52.86 29.95
N SER A 86 -30.00 -51.68 30.48
CA SER A 86 -31.32 -51.30 31.08
C SER A 86 -32.01 -51.96 32.31
N ILE A 87 -32.89 -51.15 32.97
CA ILE A 87 -34.15 -51.46 33.76
C ILE A 87 -34.16 -51.25 35.32
N GLU A 88 -34.88 -50.19 35.78
CA GLU A 88 -35.92 -50.05 36.89
C GLU A 88 -35.77 -50.64 38.33
N SER A 89 -36.49 -50.19 39.41
CA SER A 89 -37.29 -48.97 39.72
C SER A 89 -37.75 -48.84 41.21
N LEU A 90 -38.26 -47.63 41.56
CA LEU A 90 -39.44 -47.26 42.42
C LEU A 90 -39.48 -47.25 43.99
N ALA A 91 -40.44 -46.40 44.46
CA ALA A 91 -41.07 -46.21 45.78
C ALA A 91 -40.44 -45.20 46.79
N GLY A 92 -41.19 -44.28 47.44
CA GLY A 92 -42.64 -43.96 47.39
C GLY A 92 -43.05 -42.68 48.18
N SER A 93 -44.37 -42.39 48.18
CA SER A 93 -45.18 -41.27 48.75
C SER A 93 -44.81 -40.64 50.13
N THR A 94 -45.32 -39.47 50.59
CA THR A 94 -46.71 -38.92 50.49
C THR A 94 -46.84 -37.43 50.94
N GLU A 95 -47.77 -36.66 50.34
CA GLU A 95 -48.44 -35.39 50.81
C GLU A 95 -47.58 -34.14 51.24
N GLU A 96 -47.99 -32.87 51.07
CA GLU A 96 -49.28 -32.19 50.79
C GLU A 96 -49.18 -31.06 49.71
N GLN A 97 -50.34 -30.67 49.13
CA GLN A 97 -50.74 -29.37 48.50
C GLN A 97 -49.75 -28.55 47.61
N THR A 98 -50.07 -28.08 46.38
CA THR A 98 -51.18 -28.38 45.43
C THR A 98 -50.77 -28.01 43.98
N ALA A 99 -51.18 -28.88 43.06
CA ALA A 99 -51.13 -28.87 41.57
C ALA A 99 -51.30 -27.50 40.83
N VAL A 100 -50.93 -27.34 39.55
CA VAL A 100 -50.97 -28.28 38.41
C VAL A 100 -49.71 -28.25 37.52
N SER A 101 -49.44 -29.37 36.84
CA SER A 101 -48.31 -29.70 35.97
C SER A 101 -48.34 -29.09 34.56
N GLY A 102 -47.16 -28.92 33.95
CA GLY A 102 -46.97 -28.78 32.50
C GLY A 102 -45.50 -28.88 32.11
N SER A 103 -45.15 -29.84 31.24
CA SER A 103 -43.82 -30.04 30.69
C SER A 103 -43.90 -30.28 29.19
N GLU A 104 -43.07 -29.63 28.40
CA GLU A 104 -42.83 -30.02 27.01
C GLU A 104 -41.34 -30.00 26.68
N ALA A 105 -40.99 -30.80 25.69
CA ALA A 105 -39.73 -30.81 24.98
C ALA A 105 -40.05 -30.86 23.47
N ASP A 106 -39.03 -30.63 22.67
CA ASP A 106 -39.09 -30.69 21.20
C ASP A 106 -39.86 -29.54 20.51
N PHE A 107 -39.28 -29.03 19.42
CA PHE A 107 -40.00 -28.21 18.44
C PHE A 107 -39.46 -28.49 17.04
N THR A 108 -39.39 -29.78 16.70
CA THR A 108 -39.18 -30.23 15.33
C THR A 108 -40.37 -29.89 14.43
N SER A 109 -40.08 -29.73 13.14
CA SER A 109 -40.97 -29.15 12.14
C SER A 109 -42.13 -30.06 11.70
N MET A 110 -43.36 -29.55 11.76
CA MET A 110 -44.40 -29.83 10.75
C MET A 110 -45.14 -28.51 10.42
N SER A 111 -45.18 -28.02 9.19
CA SER A 111 -45.73 -28.62 7.96
C SER A 111 -47.27 -28.69 7.93
N SER A 112 -47.90 -27.59 7.52
CA SER A 112 -49.13 -27.62 6.72
C SER A 112 -49.11 -26.43 5.74
N GLY A 113 -49.64 -26.51 4.51
CA GLY A 113 -50.40 -27.60 3.90
C GLY A 113 -51.66 -27.07 3.23
N SER A 114 -51.53 -26.42 2.07
CA SER A 114 -52.58 -25.62 1.45
C SER A 114 -53.13 -26.20 0.14
N GLU A 115 -53.91 -27.28 0.21
CA GLU A 115 -54.75 -27.74 -0.91
C GLU A 115 -56.27 -27.69 -0.60
N ALA A 116 -56.95 -26.84 -1.37
CA ALA A 116 -58.33 -26.89 -1.86
C ALA A 116 -59.47 -27.51 -1.01
N LEU A 117 -60.53 -26.71 -0.75
CA LEU A 117 -61.91 -27.23 -0.80
C LEU A 117 -62.96 -26.27 -1.40
N ASN A 118 -63.29 -26.54 -2.67
CA ASN A 118 -64.55 -26.36 -3.40
C ASN A 118 -65.70 -25.44 -2.89
N LYS A 119 -66.13 -24.54 -3.81
CA LYS A 119 -67.53 -24.28 -4.25
C LYS A 119 -68.61 -23.82 -3.24
N LYS A 120 -69.15 -22.62 -3.50
CA LYS A 120 -70.51 -22.44 -4.08
C LYS A 120 -70.76 -21.01 -4.62
N SER A 121 -71.29 -20.93 -5.84
CA SER A 121 -71.89 -19.71 -6.46
C SER A 121 -73.39 -19.60 -6.07
N PRO A 122 -74.17 -18.52 -6.39
CA PRO A 122 -73.95 -17.43 -7.36
C PRO A 122 -74.23 -16.00 -6.75
N ALA A 123 -74.50 -14.87 -7.44
CA ALA A 123 -74.86 -14.60 -8.83
C ALA A 123 -74.62 -13.15 -9.34
N LYS A 124 -74.47 -13.03 -10.68
CA LYS A 124 -74.96 -11.94 -11.58
C LYS A 124 -74.51 -10.46 -11.41
N ARG A 125 -73.81 -10.02 -12.47
CA ARG A 125 -73.80 -8.66 -13.11
C ARG A 125 -72.95 -7.57 -12.43
N LYS A 126 -72.18 -6.73 -13.17
CA LYS A 126 -71.93 -6.65 -14.63
C LYS A 126 -70.63 -5.85 -14.95
N SER A 127 -70.00 -6.15 -16.09
CA SER A 127 -69.01 -5.30 -16.83
C SER A 127 -67.60 -5.14 -16.19
N THR A 128 -66.48 -5.03 -16.93
CA THR A 128 -66.27 -5.05 -18.40
C THR A 128 -64.91 -5.67 -18.80
N VAL A 129 -64.94 -6.61 -19.76
CA VAL A 129 -63.93 -6.99 -20.81
C VAL A 129 -62.40 -6.85 -20.57
N ALA A 130 -61.67 -7.95 -20.87
CA ALA A 130 -60.19 -8.06 -20.97
C ALA A 130 -59.71 -8.03 -22.46
N VAL A 131 -58.46 -8.28 -22.91
CA VAL A 131 -57.27 -8.97 -22.35
C VAL A 131 -55.99 -8.64 -23.17
N SER A 132 -54.80 -9.01 -22.63
CA SER A 132 -53.49 -9.26 -23.28
C SER A 132 -52.77 -8.19 -24.13
N LEU A 133 -51.61 -7.77 -23.60
CA LEU A 133 -50.26 -8.05 -24.14
C LEU A 133 -50.08 -8.34 -25.65
N LYS A 134 -49.18 -7.58 -26.28
CA LYS A 134 -48.09 -8.13 -27.12
C LYS A 134 -46.92 -7.16 -27.28
N ALA A 135 -45.72 -7.71 -27.44
CA ALA A 135 -44.50 -6.99 -27.83
C ALA A 135 -43.88 -7.64 -29.07
N SER A 136 -43.27 -6.83 -29.93
CA SER A 136 -42.51 -7.18 -31.15
C SER A 136 -41.65 -5.93 -31.47
N GLU A 137 -40.32 -6.02 -31.62
CA GLU A 137 -39.59 -6.30 -32.88
C GLU A 137 -39.93 -5.33 -34.04
N ALA A 138 -38.97 -4.72 -34.78
CA ALA A 138 -37.52 -4.57 -34.61
C ALA A 138 -36.95 -3.52 -35.63
N ILE A 139 -35.62 -3.35 -35.68
CA ILE A 139 -34.79 -2.97 -36.86
C ILE A 139 -34.71 -1.48 -37.34
N SER A 140 -33.46 -0.96 -37.25
CA SER A 140 -32.68 -0.02 -38.12
C SER A 140 -33.19 1.33 -38.68
N THR A 141 -32.44 2.38 -38.30
CA THR A 141 -31.83 3.45 -39.15
C THR A 141 -32.64 4.37 -40.09
N ALA A 142 -32.36 5.67 -39.94
CA ALA A 142 -32.38 6.77 -40.92
C ALA A 142 -33.74 7.34 -41.41
N GLY A 143 -33.76 8.66 -41.67
CA GLY A 143 -34.89 9.36 -42.31
C GLY A 143 -35.18 10.75 -41.72
N SER A 144 -34.65 11.81 -42.34
CA SER A 144 -34.98 13.22 -42.02
C SER A 144 -36.32 13.66 -42.62
N SER A 145 -36.99 14.64 -41.99
CA SER A 145 -37.60 15.76 -42.74
C SER A 145 -37.90 16.99 -41.86
N ASP A 146 -37.57 18.17 -42.39
CA ASP A 146 -37.86 19.49 -41.82
C ASP A 146 -39.31 19.95 -42.05
N ALA A 147 -39.78 20.94 -41.27
CA ALA A 147 -40.74 21.94 -41.77
C ALA A 147 -40.81 23.24 -40.94
N PHE A 148 -40.17 24.31 -41.43
CA PHE A 148 -40.52 25.75 -41.30
C PHE A 148 -40.72 26.40 -39.90
N GLY A 149 -40.37 27.69 -39.71
CA GLY A 149 -39.89 28.66 -40.70
C GLY A 149 -39.23 29.90 -40.07
N SER A 150 -38.54 30.67 -40.92
CA SER A 150 -37.71 31.82 -40.53
C SER A 150 -38.40 33.16 -40.80
N ALA A 151 -38.12 34.20 -39.99
CA ALA A 151 -37.97 35.59 -40.47
C ALA A 151 -37.55 36.62 -39.39
N LYS A 152 -36.75 37.60 -39.84
CA LYS A 152 -36.69 39.03 -39.41
C LYS A 152 -36.13 39.43 -38.03
N THR A 153 -34.86 39.83 -38.07
CA THR A 153 -34.33 41.11 -37.53
C THR A 153 -35.21 42.33 -37.89
N PRO A 154 -35.16 43.50 -37.19
CA PRO A 154 -33.92 44.23 -36.88
C PRO A 154 -33.87 45.17 -35.63
N LYS A 155 -32.68 45.79 -35.43
CA LYS A 155 -32.37 47.20 -35.01
C LYS A 155 -33.35 47.93 -34.05
N ARG A 156 -32.90 48.71 -33.06
CA ARG A 156 -31.65 49.50 -32.94
C ARG A 156 -31.37 49.94 -31.48
N ALA A 157 -30.17 50.48 -31.27
CA ALA A 157 -29.61 51.16 -30.09
C ALA A 157 -30.53 52.05 -29.23
N ILE A 158 -30.09 52.31 -27.98
CA ILE A 158 -29.82 53.66 -27.46
C ILE A 158 -28.84 53.60 -26.26
N ASP A 159 -28.19 54.73 -25.99
CA ASP A 159 -26.99 54.95 -25.17
C ASP A 159 -27.10 54.65 -23.65
N LYS A 160 -25.93 54.46 -23.02
CA LYS A 160 -25.70 54.90 -21.64
C LYS A 160 -24.41 55.69 -21.51
N LYS A 161 -24.54 57.01 -21.39
CA LYS A 161 -23.47 57.91 -20.93
C LYS A 161 -23.86 58.47 -19.55
N LYS A 162 -23.23 57.86 -18.54
CA LYS A 162 -22.61 58.50 -17.35
C LYS A 162 -23.51 59.30 -16.38
N THR A 163 -22.88 59.75 -15.28
CA THR A 163 -23.35 60.62 -14.16
C THR A 163 -24.45 59.98 -13.29
N ASP A 164 -24.38 59.95 -11.95
CA ASP A 164 -23.41 60.46 -10.96
C ASP A 164 -23.17 59.44 -9.83
N SER A 165 -22.06 59.36 -9.07
CA SER A 165 -21.16 60.32 -8.37
C SER A 165 -21.59 60.64 -6.92
N ALA A 166 -21.08 59.87 -5.95
CA ALA A 166 -20.89 60.15 -4.50
C ALA A 166 -20.26 58.89 -3.86
N THR A 167 -19.15 58.82 -3.09
CA THR A 167 -18.51 59.62 -2.02
C THR A 167 -18.96 59.33 -0.58
N SER A 168 -18.40 58.26 0.00
CA SER A 168 -17.91 58.17 1.40
C SER A 168 -16.96 56.95 1.46
N ASP A 169 -15.69 57.02 1.86
CA ASP A 169 -15.02 57.57 3.06
C ASP A 169 -15.08 56.64 4.28
N LYS A 170 -13.88 56.35 4.81
CA LYS A 170 -13.62 55.43 5.94
C LYS A 170 -13.31 56.25 7.20
N ASN A 171 -13.59 55.72 8.40
CA ASN A 171 -12.55 55.66 9.45
C ASN A 171 -12.93 54.90 10.72
N SER A 172 -11.97 54.10 11.20
CA SER A 172 -11.57 53.79 12.61
C SER A 172 -10.84 52.44 12.60
N ALA A 173 -9.71 52.17 13.26
CA ALA A 173 -8.66 52.96 13.93
C ALA A 173 -7.52 51.95 14.30
N ALA A 174 -6.25 52.27 14.56
CA ALA A 174 -5.33 53.42 14.35
C ALA A 174 -3.94 52.97 14.88
N THR A 175 -2.75 53.51 14.56
CA THR A 175 -2.18 54.38 13.51
C THR A 175 -0.67 54.54 13.83
N TYR A 176 0.26 54.50 12.86
CA TYR A 176 1.58 55.23 12.81
C TYR A 176 2.36 54.76 11.55
N LEU A 177 2.50 55.56 10.46
CA LEU A 177 3.53 56.58 10.15
C LEU A 177 4.96 56.00 10.00
N ASN A 178 5.77 56.26 8.95
CA ASN A 178 5.79 57.23 7.82
C ASN A 178 6.21 56.53 6.49
N GLY A 179 6.22 57.13 5.29
CA GLY A 179 5.76 58.46 4.82
C GLY A 179 6.68 59.08 3.73
N SER A 180 6.08 59.62 2.64
CA SER A 180 6.71 60.33 1.49
C SER A 180 7.48 59.49 0.44
N GLY A 181 7.46 59.78 -0.87
CA GLY A 181 6.60 60.73 -1.61
C GLY A 181 7.08 61.11 -3.04
N SER A 182 6.13 61.59 -3.86
CA SER A 182 6.30 62.46 -5.06
C SER A 182 6.69 61.92 -6.45
N GLU A 183 5.63 61.52 -7.18
CA GLU A 183 5.23 61.94 -8.56
C GLU A 183 5.97 61.52 -9.87
N PRO A 184 5.26 61.53 -11.04
CA PRO A 184 5.70 60.88 -12.30
C PRO A 184 5.60 61.77 -13.57
N THR A 185 5.98 61.23 -14.75
CA THR A 185 5.35 61.63 -16.04
C THR A 185 5.53 60.60 -17.17
N LYS A 186 4.41 60.19 -17.81
CA LYS A 186 4.16 60.02 -19.29
C LYS A 186 5.13 59.13 -20.13
N GLN A 187 4.77 58.46 -21.24
CA GLN A 187 3.57 58.26 -22.10
C GLN A 187 3.89 57.05 -23.04
N GLU A 188 3.02 56.34 -23.79
CA GLU A 188 1.55 56.23 -23.99
C GLU A 188 1.26 54.86 -24.71
N THR A 189 -0.01 54.42 -24.83
CA THR A 189 -0.57 53.52 -25.91
C THR A 189 0.10 52.17 -26.25
N THR A 190 -0.46 50.98 -25.93
CA THR A 190 -1.58 50.23 -26.60
C THR A 190 -1.33 49.76 -28.05
N SER A 191 -1.73 48.57 -28.56
CA SER A 191 -2.54 47.45 -27.99
C SER A 191 -2.57 46.16 -28.86
N LYS A 192 -2.76 44.99 -28.20
CA LYS A 192 -3.53 43.77 -28.58
C LYS A 192 -3.39 43.00 -29.93
N SER A 193 -3.20 41.68 -29.78
CA SER A 193 -4.00 40.55 -30.36
C SER A 193 -3.69 39.90 -31.73
N THR A 194 -2.99 38.76 -31.67
CA THR A 194 -3.39 37.40 -32.17
C THR A 194 -4.26 37.23 -33.45
N ARG A 195 -3.69 36.68 -34.56
CA ARG A 195 -4.03 35.33 -35.13
C ARG A 195 -3.22 34.91 -36.39
N THR A 196 -3.11 33.57 -36.54
CA THR A 196 -2.79 32.66 -37.68
C THR A 196 -2.56 33.13 -39.14
N SER A 197 -1.34 32.86 -39.64
CA SER A 197 -0.96 31.90 -40.74
C SER A 197 -1.20 32.13 -42.26
N ILE A 198 -0.22 31.60 -43.04
CA ILE A 198 -0.22 31.13 -44.47
C ILE A 198 0.43 32.05 -45.55
N SER A 199 1.54 31.54 -46.13
CA SER A 199 2.14 31.76 -47.48
C SER A 199 2.58 33.19 -47.94
N ASP A 200 3.45 33.41 -48.95
CA ASP A 200 4.21 32.49 -49.84
C ASP A 200 5.53 33.11 -50.42
N SER A 201 6.43 32.25 -50.90
CA SER A 201 7.44 32.37 -51.98
C SER A 201 8.10 33.71 -52.39
N ALA A 202 9.45 33.77 -52.32
CA ALA A 202 10.31 34.45 -53.30
C ALA A 202 11.82 34.01 -53.29
N ILE A 203 12.20 33.18 -54.27
CA ILE A 203 13.39 33.24 -55.17
C ILE A 203 14.71 33.89 -54.68
N GLY A 204 15.84 33.18 -54.83
CA GLY A 204 17.19 33.77 -54.90
C GLY A 204 18.35 32.75 -54.87
N SER A 205 19.02 32.49 -56.00
CA SER A 205 20.16 31.56 -56.09
C SER A 205 21.28 32.06 -57.03
N ALA A 206 22.42 31.35 -57.04
CA ALA A 206 23.61 31.48 -57.92
C ALA A 206 24.71 32.53 -57.59
N SER A 207 25.71 32.06 -56.83
CA SER A 207 27.16 32.01 -57.16
C SER A 207 27.84 32.96 -58.19
N THR A 208 29.00 33.51 -57.78
CA THR A 208 30.29 33.65 -58.52
C THR A 208 31.41 33.77 -57.47
N ASP A 209 32.52 32.99 -57.50
CA ASP A 209 33.75 33.16 -58.31
C ASP A 209 34.48 34.51 -58.12
N SER A 210 35.81 34.63 -58.04
CA SER A 210 36.97 33.70 -57.96
C SER A 210 38.24 34.57 -57.61
N THR A 211 39.49 34.14 -57.36
CA THR A 211 40.24 32.87 -57.13
C THR A 211 41.60 33.22 -56.44
N ALA A 212 42.50 32.23 -56.21
CA ALA A 212 43.96 32.36 -55.93
C ALA A 212 44.41 32.86 -54.52
N ASP A 213 45.50 32.37 -53.90
CA ASP A 213 46.23 31.09 -54.04
C ASP A 213 47.14 30.85 -52.80
N SER A 214 47.34 29.58 -52.39
CA SER A 214 48.64 29.00 -51.94
C SER A 214 48.52 27.70 -51.09
N ARG A 215 49.35 26.71 -51.47
CA ARG A 215 49.81 25.51 -50.70
C ARG A 215 48.87 24.29 -50.57
N SER A 216 48.90 23.51 -51.66
CA SER A 216 48.90 22.04 -51.73
C SER A 216 49.69 21.33 -50.60
N SER A 217 49.37 20.11 -50.12
CA SER A 217 49.01 18.82 -50.75
C SER A 217 50.19 17.93 -51.20
N ALA A 218 50.05 16.63 -50.87
CA ALA A 218 50.66 15.43 -51.49
C ALA A 218 52.18 15.14 -51.37
N ALA A 219 52.46 13.86 -51.09
CA ALA A 219 53.53 13.07 -51.70
C ALA A 219 52.88 11.94 -52.53
N VAL A 220 53.61 11.33 -53.48
CA VAL A 220 53.02 10.63 -54.66
C VAL A 220 53.65 9.25 -54.91
N SER A 221 52.84 8.28 -55.41
CA SER A 221 53.12 7.06 -56.24
C SER A 221 52.11 5.96 -55.86
N THR A 222 51.36 5.25 -56.73
CA THR A 222 51.67 4.33 -57.86
C THR A 222 52.61 3.16 -57.48
N ASP A 223 52.32 1.88 -57.75
CA ASP A 223 51.18 1.20 -58.41
C ASP A 223 51.15 -0.30 -57.99
N GLY A 224 50.18 -1.17 -58.30
CA GLY A 224 48.91 -1.04 -59.04
C GLY A 224 48.45 -2.39 -59.65
N SER A 225 47.21 -2.47 -60.16
CA SER A 225 46.56 -3.65 -60.80
C SER A 225 46.33 -4.90 -59.91
N GLN A 226 45.50 -5.91 -60.23
CA GLN A 226 44.22 -6.08 -60.98
C GLN A 226 43.65 -7.51 -60.64
N VAL A 227 42.51 -7.93 -61.24
CA VAL A 227 42.02 -9.33 -61.38
C VAL A 227 41.42 -9.96 -60.09
N THR A 228 40.11 -10.25 -59.98
CA THR A 228 39.39 -11.52 -60.34
C THR A 228 40.00 -12.78 -59.68
N ALA A 229 39.29 -13.71 -59.01
CA ALA A 229 37.90 -14.21 -59.14
C ALA A 229 37.25 -14.43 -57.72
N THR A 230 35.93 -14.58 -57.51
CA THR A 230 35.05 -15.76 -57.83
C THR A 230 35.69 -17.08 -57.35
N ILE A 231 35.09 -17.95 -56.53
CA ILE A 231 33.75 -18.60 -56.47
C ILE A 231 33.46 -18.87 -54.95
N ALA A 232 32.27 -18.66 -54.36
CA ALA A 232 31.07 -19.55 -54.32
C ALA A 232 31.34 -20.99 -53.76
N ILE A 233 30.41 -21.79 -53.22
CA ILE A 233 29.00 -21.64 -52.82
C ILE A 233 28.63 -22.83 -51.88
N GLN A 234 27.57 -22.71 -51.05
CA GLN A 234 26.94 -23.78 -50.22
C GLN A 234 27.83 -24.41 -49.11
N SER A 235 27.40 -24.72 -47.87
CA SER A 235 26.10 -25.02 -47.21
C SER A 235 25.68 -26.50 -47.20
N ALA A 236 25.31 -26.97 -45.99
CA ALA A 236 24.49 -28.17 -45.68
C ALA A 236 25.12 -29.58 -45.93
N SER A 237 24.77 -30.65 -45.21
CA SER A 237 24.11 -30.78 -43.87
C SER A 237 24.04 -32.25 -43.39
N GLY A 238 24.25 -32.49 -42.08
CA GLY A 238 23.76 -33.68 -41.35
C GLY A 238 24.38 -35.05 -41.74
N LEU A 239 23.87 -36.19 -41.25
CA LEU A 239 22.89 -36.44 -40.17
C LEU A 239 22.91 -37.94 -39.78
N ALA A 240 22.58 -38.27 -38.51
CA ALA A 240 22.12 -39.61 -38.03
C ALA A 240 23.13 -40.79 -38.04
N SER A 241 22.94 -41.91 -37.30
CA SER A 241 22.22 -42.24 -36.03
C SER A 241 22.48 -43.74 -35.68
N ILE A 242 21.77 -44.28 -34.68
CA ILE A 242 21.43 -45.71 -34.40
C ILE A 242 22.41 -46.56 -33.55
N ASP A 243 22.05 -46.68 -32.25
CA ASP A 243 21.80 -47.90 -31.43
C ASP A 243 22.85 -49.03 -31.27
N GLY A 244 22.77 -49.83 -30.18
CA GLY A 244 23.61 -51.04 -29.98
C GLY A 244 23.95 -51.49 -28.54
N SER A 245 22.94 -51.70 -27.70
CA SER A 245 22.99 -52.09 -26.26
C SER A 245 23.97 -53.22 -25.76
N GLN A 246 24.24 -53.21 -24.43
CA GLN A 246 24.52 -54.34 -23.48
C GLN A 246 25.97 -54.76 -23.04
N VAL A 247 26.23 -54.50 -21.73
CA VAL A 247 26.71 -55.44 -20.66
C VAL A 247 28.22 -55.69 -20.33
N SER A 248 28.63 -55.11 -19.19
CA SER A 248 29.50 -55.63 -18.09
C SER A 248 31.04 -55.75 -18.12
N ALA A 249 31.59 -55.51 -16.92
CA ALA A 249 32.82 -56.07 -16.29
C ALA A 249 34.22 -55.52 -16.64
N THR A 250 34.54 -54.37 -16.01
CA THR A 250 35.71 -54.13 -15.14
C THR A 250 37.00 -54.98 -15.29
N ILE A 251 38.16 -54.34 -15.53
CA ILE A 251 39.31 -54.31 -14.59
C ILE A 251 40.39 -53.28 -15.00
N GLU A 252 40.71 -52.43 -14.01
CA GLU A 252 41.90 -51.64 -13.68
C GLU A 252 43.18 -51.58 -14.57
N SER A 253 43.56 -50.33 -14.91
CA SER A 253 44.91 -49.70 -14.93
C SER A 253 46.17 -50.42 -15.45
N PRO A 254 46.95 -49.74 -16.33
CA PRO A 254 48.26 -49.19 -15.90
C PRO A 254 48.57 -47.74 -16.39
N PRO A 255 49.64 -47.06 -15.90
CA PRO A 255 49.64 -45.58 -15.82
C PRO A 255 50.85 -44.79 -16.42
N VAL A 256 50.59 -43.47 -16.62
CA VAL A 256 51.51 -42.30 -16.55
C VAL A 256 52.53 -42.01 -17.69
N GLY A 257 52.54 -40.72 -18.11
CA GLY A 257 53.44 -40.08 -19.09
C GLY A 257 52.65 -39.55 -20.31
N THR A 258 52.65 -38.25 -20.66
CA THR A 258 53.38 -37.06 -20.15
C THR A 258 52.47 -35.81 -20.30
N GLU A 259 52.94 -34.63 -19.85
CA GLU A 259 52.21 -33.37 -19.68
C GLU A 259 51.29 -32.90 -20.84
N THR A 260 50.14 -32.33 -20.46
CA THR A 260 49.17 -31.62 -21.32
C THR A 260 49.23 -30.12 -21.02
N PRO A 261 49.03 -29.21 -22.00
CA PRO A 261 49.08 -27.75 -21.76
C PRO A 261 48.07 -27.27 -20.72
N ALA A 262 48.44 -26.22 -19.97
CA ALA A 262 47.55 -25.56 -19.04
C ALA A 262 46.36 -24.91 -19.79
N GLY A 263 45.14 -25.34 -19.48
CA GLY A 263 43.92 -24.73 -20.00
C GLY A 263 43.74 -23.30 -19.47
N GLN A 264 43.16 -22.42 -20.29
CA GLN A 264 42.81 -21.07 -19.86
C GLN A 264 41.71 -21.15 -18.79
N THR A 265 42.02 -20.71 -17.57
CA THR A 265 41.01 -20.49 -16.53
C THR A 265 40.18 -19.26 -16.88
N MET A 266 38.87 -19.43 -17.09
CA MET A 266 37.93 -18.34 -17.35
C MET A 266 38.03 -17.27 -16.25
N THR A 267 38.14 -16.00 -16.62
CA THR A 267 38.12 -14.89 -15.66
C THR A 267 36.72 -14.29 -15.53
N VAL A 268 36.46 -13.54 -14.45
CA VAL A 268 35.20 -12.79 -14.24
C VAL A 268 34.95 -11.75 -15.34
N LYS A 269 36.00 -11.31 -16.05
CA LYS A 269 35.88 -10.38 -17.20
C LYS A 269 35.48 -11.11 -18.48
N ASP A 270 36.01 -12.32 -18.69
CA ASP A 270 35.75 -13.13 -19.90
C ASP A 270 34.45 -13.93 -19.80
N SER A 271 33.88 -14.09 -18.60
CA SER A 271 32.64 -14.84 -18.36
C SER A 271 31.35 -14.11 -18.75
N ILE A 272 31.44 -12.88 -19.29
CA ILE A 272 30.32 -12.10 -19.83
C ILE A 272 30.71 -11.51 -21.19
N VAL A 273 29.95 -11.86 -22.24
CA VAL A 273 30.22 -11.45 -23.64
C VAL A 273 28.99 -10.73 -24.21
N MET A 274 29.17 -9.54 -24.75
CA MET A 274 28.12 -8.80 -25.47
C MET A 274 28.18 -9.10 -26.97
N SER A 275 27.04 -9.19 -27.64
CA SER A 275 26.97 -9.32 -29.10
C SER A 275 27.18 -8.00 -29.83
N GLU A 276 26.97 -7.98 -31.15
CA GLU A 276 26.54 -6.76 -31.87
C GLU A 276 25.08 -6.41 -31.50
N SER A 277 24.65 -5.16 -31.73
CA SER A 277 23.24 -4.75 -31.61
C SER A 277 22.66 -4.31 -32.95
N PHE A 278 21.34 -4.47 -33.09
CA PHE A 278 20.61 -4.31 -34.36
C PHE A 278 19.40 -3.41 -34.16
N GLY A 279 19.13 -2.47 -35.08
CA GLY A 279 17.97 -1.59 -35.02
C GLY A 279 18.21 -0.14 -35.44
N GLY A 280 17.52 0.80 -34.78
CA GLY A 280 17.57 2.24 -35.02
C GLY A 280 18.15 3.08 -33.86
N PRO A 281 18.77 4.24 -34.15
CA PRO A 281 19.42 5.11 -33.15
C PRO A 281 18.41 6.00 -32.39
N HIS A 282 17.20 5.52 -32.16
CA HIS A 282 16.12 6.25 -31.49
C HIS A 282 15.79 5.55 -30.16
N GLY A 283 15.06 6.21 -29.26
CA GLY A 283 14.79 5.68 -27.91
C GLY A 283 15.91 5.96 -26.91
N MET A 284 15.61 5.70 -25.63
CA MET A 284 16.55 5.80 -24.51
C MET A 284 17.46 4.57 -24.46
N ASP A 285 18.71 4.72 -24.03
CA ASP A 285 19.64 3.60 -23.87
C ASP A 285 19.28 2.73 -22.64
N PHE A 286 19.50 1.42 -22.76
CA PHE A 286 19.40 0.46 -21.64
C PHE A 286 20.50 -0.61 -21.74
N SER A 287 20.90 -1.19 -20.61
CA SER A 287 21.86 -2.32 -20.56
C SER A 287 21.82 -3.06 -19.24
N ASP A 288 21.60 -4.38 -19.29
CA ASP A 288 21.56 -5.26 -18.11
C ASP A 288 22.98 -5.64 -17.63
N LYS A 289 24.04 -5.21 -18.34
CA LYS A 289 25.43 -5.67 -18.17
C LYS A 289 25.94 -5.63 -16.73
N ASN A 290 25.59 -4.59 -15.96
CA ASN A 290 26.03 -4.44 -14.58
C ASN A 290 25.40 -5.51 -13.65
N PHE A 291 24.19 -5.99 -13.95
CA PHE A 291 23.46 -6.98 -13.17
C PHE A 291 23.69 -8.44 -13.63
N VAL A 292 24.10 -8.65 -14.89
CA VAL A 292 24.45 -9.97 -15.44
C VAL A 292 25.66 -10.58 -14.73
N ASN A 293 25.63 -11.89 -14.44
CA ASN A 293 26.70 -12.64 -13.80
C ASN A 293 26.80 -14.06 -14.38
N SER A 294 28.01 -14.62 -14.45
CA SER A 294 28.19 -16.05 -14.74
C SER A 294 27.59 -16.93 -13.65
N GLY A 295 27.03 -18.08 -13.99
CA GLY A 295 26.29 -18.94 -13.06
C GLY A 295 24.84 -18.52 -12.82
N GLN A 296 24.31 -17.58 -13.59
CA GLN A 296 22.90 -17.19 -13.52
C GLN A 296 21.94 -18.30 -13.96
N VAL A 297 20.69 -18.26 -13.48
CA VAL A 297 19.61 -19.15 -13.94
C VAL A 297 18.45 -18.30 -14.45
N VAL A 298 18.21 -18.35 -15.76
CA VAL A 298 17.00 -17.77 -16.37
C VAL A 298 15.82 -18.68 -16.08
N SER A 299 14.77 -18.16 -15.44
CA SER A 299 13.55 -18.91 -15.11
C SER A 299 12.41 -18.65 -16.09
N GLN A 300 12.38 -17.47 -16.71
CA GLN A 300 11.35 -17.08 -17.67
C GLN A 300 11.87 -16.05 -18.67
N ILE A 301 11.34 -16.10 -19.89
CA ILE A 301 11.39 -15.00 -20.87
C ILE A 301 10.00 -14.75 -21.43
N SER A 302 9.65 -13.48 -21.67
CA SER A 302 8.39 -13.08 -22.28
C SER A 302 8.57 -11.91 -23.25
N ILE A 303 7.62 -11.76 -24.17
CA ILE A 303 7.60 -10.70 -25.19
C ILE A 303 6.20 -10.11 -25.31
N HIS A 304 6.11 -8.81 -25.55
CA HIS A 304 4.91 -8.13 -26.04
C HIS A 304 5.11 -7.85 -27.54
N ALA A 305 4.27 -8.45 -28.39
CA ALA A 305 4.50 -8.43 -29.82
C ALA A 305 3.22 -8.45 -30.65
N GLY A 306 2.84 -7.29 -31.18
CA GLY A 306 1.81 -7.18 -32.22
C GLY A 306 2.39 -7.45 -33.62
N LYS A 307 2.32 -6.43 -34.49
CA LYS A 307 2.98 -6.46 -35.82
C LYS A 307 4.50 -6.26 -35.74
N ARG A 308 5.03 -5.87 -34.58
CA ARG A 308 6.44 -5.61 -34.30
C ARG A 308 6.80 -6.29 -32.97
N LEU A 309 8.02 -6.07 -32.47
CA LEU A 309 8.34 -6.34 -31.08
C LEU A 309 8.22 -5.02 -30.32
N ASP A 310 7.22 -4.95 -29.44
CA ASP A 310 6.90 -3.75 -28.69
C ASP A 310 7.67 -3.74 -27.35
N GLY A 311 7.84 -4.91 -26.71
CA GLY A 311 8.63 -5.07 -25.48
C GLY A 311 9.10 -6.50 -25.18
N ILE A 312 9.99 -6.64 -24.20
CA ILE A 312 10.62 -7.89 -23.76
C ILE A 312 10.85 -7.89 -22.24
N THR A 313 10.67 -9.06 -21.59
CA THR A 313 11.00 -9.26 -20.18
C THR A 313 11.75 -10.58 -19.98
N MET A 314 12.72 -10.60 -19.05
CA MET A 314 13.47 -11.78 -18.64
C MET A 314 13.54 -11.85 -17.12
N MET A 315 13.35 -13.04 -16.55
CA MET A 315 13.46 -13.31 -15.12
C MET A 315 14.64 -14.22 -14.83
N ILE A 316 15.44 -13.82 -13.84
CA ILE A 316 16.57 -14.57 -13.28
C ILE A 316 16.19 -15.01 -11.86
N SER A 317 16.46 -16.26 -11.48
CA SER A 317 16.14 -16.79 -10.15
C SER A 317 17.35 -17.15 -9.28
N SER A 318 18.57 -16.96 -9.80
CA SER A 318 19.84 -17.28 -9.12
C SER A 318 21.00 -16.60 -9.85
N PRO A 319 22.09 -16.16 -9.18
CA PRO A 319 22.32 -16.19 -7.73
C PRO A 319 21.61 -15.05 -6.97
N LYS A 320 21.09 -14.04 -7.68
CA LYS A 320 20.18 -13.01 -7.17
C LYS A 320 18.93 -13.01 -8.06
N THR A 321 17.74 -12.89 -7.49
CA THR A 321 16.49 -12.76 -8.26
C THR A 321 16.46 -11.40 -8.94
N LEU A 322 16.26 -11.36 -10.25
CA LEU A 322 16.26 -10.13 -11.06
C LEU A 322 15.20 -10.22 -12.15
N THR A 323 14.59 -9.08 -12.50
CA THR A 323 13.71 -8.97 -13.68
C THR A 323 14.20 -7.83 -14.56
N PHE A 324 14.52 -8.13 -15.82
CA PHE A 324 14.88 -7.14 -16.83
C PHE A 324 13.68 -6.93 -17.76
N THR A 325 13.20 -5.70 -17.92
CA THR A 325 12.03 -5.36 -18.76
C THR A 325 12.35 -4.14 -19.61
N HIS A 326 12.23 -4.26 -20.94
CA HIS A 326 12.61 -3.22 -21.91
C HIS A 326 11.55 -3.07 -23.02
N GLY A 327 11.21 -1.82 -23.38
CA GLY A 327 10.17 -1.51 -24.37
C GLY A 327 8.81 -1.17 -23.72
N GLY A 328 7.71 -1.41 -24.43
CA GLY A 328 6.35 -1.19 -23.95
C GLY A 328 5.46 -2.43 -24.12
N THR A 329 4.27 -2.43 -23.50
CA THR A 329 3.36 -3.59 -23.45
C THR A 329 2.53 -3.84 -24.73
N GLY A 330 2.90 -3.21 -25.86
CA GLY A 330 2.08 -3.21 -27.07
C GLY A 330 1.82 -4.60 -27.69
N GLY A 331 0.55 -4.91 -27.95
CA GLY A 331 0.16 -6.18 -28.58
C GLY A 331 0.25 -7.37 -27.62
N ASP A 332 0.07 -8.58 -28.17
CA ASP A 332 -0.16 -9.77 -27.34
C ASP A 332 1.09 -10.17 -26.55
N GLN A 333 0.96 -10.35 -25.23
CA GLN A 333 2.01 -10.94 -24.40
C GLN A 333 2.13 -12.45 -24.68
N LYS A 334 3.37 -12.94 -24.75
CA LYS A 334 3.68 -14.38 -24.80
C LYS A 334 4.80 -14.71 -23.81
N VAL A 335 4.71 -15.86 -23.15
CA VAL A 335 5.60 -16.27 -22.07
C VAL A 335 6.17 -17.66 -22.33
N LEU A 336 7.47 -17.85 -22.06
CA LEU A 336 8.16 -19.13 -22.00
C LEU A 336 8.83 -19.26 -20.63
N LYS A 337 8.37 -20.19 -19.80
CA LYS A 337 9.02 -20.60 -18.54
C LYS A 337 10.01 -21.72 -18.85
N LEU A 338 11.21 -21.64 -18.28
CA LEU A 338 12.28 -22.61 -18.47
C LEU A 338 12.27 -23.67 -17.37
N VAL A 339 12.52 -24.93 -17.73
CA VAL A 339 12.68 -26.00 -16.72
C VAL A 339 14.11 -26.02 -16.15
N LYS A 340 14.30 -26.68 -15.00
CA LYS A 340 15.61 -26.73 -14.32
C LYS A 340 16.71 -27.32 -15.21
N GLY A 341 17.67 -26.48 -15.62
CA GLY A 341 18.80 -26.84 -16.49
C GLY A 341 18.59 -26.53 -17.98
N GLU A 342 17.40 -26.07 -18.36
CA GLU A 342 17.17 -25.43 -19.66
C GLU A 342 17.78 -24.02 -19.67
N TYR A 343 18.28 -23.58 -20.82
CA TYR A 343 18.85 -22.24 -21.01
C TYR A 343 18.63 -21.76 -22.45
N ILE A 344 18.56 -20.45 -22.66
CA ILE A 344 18.43 -19.85 -24.00
C ILE A 344 19.81 -19.78 -24.65
N ASN A 345 19.96 -20.38 -25.83
CA ASN A 345 21.24 -20.48 -26.55
C ASN A 345 21.24 -19.78 -27.91
N SER A 346 20.09 -19.28 -28.38
CA SER A 346 19.98 -18.60 -29.67
C SER A 346 18.87 -17.55 -29.69
N MET A 347 19.12 -16.44 -30.39
CA MET A 347 18.18 -15.34 -30.65
C MET A 347 18.25 -14.95 -32.12
N GLU A 348 17.16 -15.12 -32.87
CA GLU A 348 16.98 -14.52 -34.20
C GLU A 348 16.19 -13.21 -34.05
N ILE A 349 16.66 -12.15 -34.70
CA ILE A 349 16.09 -10.80 -34.63
C ILE A 349 15.96 -10.21 -36.04
N HIS A 350 14.83 -9.55 -36.29
CA HIS A 350 14.53 -8.83 -37.52
C HIS A 350 14.20 -7.36 -37.20
N TRP A 351 14.65 -6.44 -38.05
CA TRP A 351 14.37 -5.00 -37.91
C TRP A 351 13.84 -4.40 -39.21
N GLY A 352 13.25 -3.22 -39.15
CA GLY A 352 12.65 -2.57 -40.31
C GLY A 352 12.23 -1.13 -40.03
N LYS A 353 11.70 -0.43 -41.04
CA LYS A 353 11.28 0.97 -40.90
C LYS A 353 9.78 1.10 -40.67
N LYS A 354 9.42 1.94 -39.70
CA LYS A 354 8.07 2.42 -39.37
C LYS A 354 8.14 3.94 -39.28
N ASP A 355 7.32 4.66 -40.04
CA ASP A 355 7.24 6.13 -40.00
C ASP A 355 8.62 6.82 -40.12
N SER A 356 9.44 6.31 -41.06
CA SER A 356 10.85 6.66 -41.32
C SER A 356 11.87 6.32 -40.20
N ARG A 357 11.44 5.81 -39.05
CA ARG A 357 12.31 5.34 -37.95
C ARG A 357 12.58 3.84 -38.05
N THR A 358 13.79 3.38 -37.74
CA THR A 358 14.07 1.93 -37.65
C THR A 358 13.58 1.38 -36.30
N ARG A 359 13.09 0.14 -36.28
CA ARG A 359 12.46 -0.57 -35.15
C ARG A 359 12.82 -2.06 -35.17
N ILE A 360 12.74 -2.74 -34.04
CA ILE A 360 12.65 -4.21 -34.02
C ILE A 360 11.26 -4.64 -34.52
N PHE A 361 11.22 -5.66 -35.36
CA PHE A 361 10.02 -6.10 -36.07
C PHE A 361 9.62 -7.54 -35.75
N TYR A 362 10.57 -8.43 -35.48
CA TYR A 362 10.30 -9.80 -35.02
C TYR A 362 11.49 -10.33 -34.20
N ILE A 363 11.20 -11.24 -33.27
CA ILE A 363 12.21 -11.96 -32.49
C ILE A 363 11.82 -13.43 -32.32
N ASN A 364 12.82 -14.29 -32.18
CA ASN A 364 12.67 -15.72 -31.92
C ASN A 364 13.80 -16.23 -31.01
N PHE A 365 13.46 -16.69 -29.82
CA PHE A 365 14.37 -17.36 -28.90
C PHE A 365 14.28 -18.87 -29.04
N GLN A 366 15.41 -19.56 -28.92
CA GLN A 366 15.47 -21.02 -28.85
C GLN A 366 16.29 -21.47 -27.62
N THR A 367 15.87 -22.58 -27.00
CA THR A 367 16.48 -23.12 -25.80
C THR A 367 17.28 -24.41 -26.07
N SER A 368 18.13 -24.79 -25.11
CA SER A 368 18.84 -26.07 -25.10
C SER A 368 17.93 -27.30 -25.03
N ALA A 369 16.67 -27.14 -24.62
CA ALA A 369 15.65 -28.20 -24.67
C ALA A 369 14.86 -28.24 -25.99
N GLY A 370 15.10 -27.30 -26.92
CA GLY A 370 14.39 -27.20 -28.19
C GLY A 370 13.05 -26.43 -28.13
N ASN A 371 12.72 -25.81 -27.00
CA ASN A 371 11.59 -24.90 -26.90
C ASN A 371 11.88 -23.58 -27.61
N SER A 372 10.84 -22.83 -27.99
CA SER A 372 11.00 -21.52 -28.64
C SER A 372 9.91 -20.52 -28.27
N LEU A 373 10.25 -19.23 -28.33
CA LEU A 373 9.33 -18.11 -28.11
C LEU A 373 9.51 -17.07 -29.22
N SER A 374 8.44 -16.75 -29.97
CA SER A 374 8.51 -15.79 -31.07
C SER A 374 7.27 -14.93 -31.28
N GLY A 375 7.47 -13.73 -31.84
CA GLY A 375 6.43 -12.73 -32.07
C GLY A 375 6.89 -11.59 -32.99
N GLY A 376 5.92 -10.85 -33.54
CA GLY A 376 6.14 -9.79 -34.52
C GLY A 376 6.03 -10.25 -35.99
N THR A 377 6.46 -9.41 -36.93
CA THR A 377 6.48 -9.69 -38.38
C THR A 377 7.90 -9.78 -38.91
N MET A 378 8.27 -10.88 -39.57
CA MET A 378 9.58 -11.03 -40.22
C MET A 378 9.79 -10.00 -41.35
N THR A 379 10.95 -9.35 -41.37
CA THR A 379 11.43 -8.45 -42.44
C THR A 379 12.61 -9.07 -43.20
N SER A 380 13.12 -8.37 -44.23
CA SER A 380 14.37 -8.73 -44.93
C SER A 380 15.62 -8.61 -44.06
N ASP A 381 15.64 -7.61 -43.18
CA ASP A 381 16.85 -7.20 -42.47
C ASP A 381 16.89 -7.96 -41.14
N LYS A 382 17.75 -9.00 -41.06
CA LYS A 382 17.77 -9.95 -39.94
C LYS A 382 19.15 -10.46 -39.57
N ARG A 383 19.26 -10.99 -38.36
CA ARG A 383 20.45 -11.69 -37.83
C ARG A 383 20.02 -12.82 -36.89
N THR A 384 20.77 -13.91 -36.88
CA THR A 384 20.71 -14.91 -35.81
C THR A 384 22.00 -14.82 -34.99
N LEU A 385 21.86 -14.77 -33.67
CA LEU A 385 22.95 -14.80 -32.71
C LEU A 385 22.85 -16.11 -31.92
N THR A 386 23.97 -16.80 -31.77
CA THR A 386 24.11 -18.03 -30.98
C THR A 386 25.07 -17.77 -29.84
N ALA A 387 24.81 -18.36 -28.67
CA ALA A 387 25.70 -18.29 -27.53
C ALA A 387 27.08 -18.90 -27.88
N PRO A 388 28.18 -18.33 -27.35
CA PRO A 388 29.46 -19.04 -27.30
C PRO A 388 29.33 -20.37 -26.53
N GLU A 389 30.24 -21.31 -26.77
CA GLU A 389 30.23 -22.60 -26.08
C GLU A 389 30.39 -22.43 -24.55
N GLY A 390 29.49 -23.04 -23.77
CA GLY A 390 29.41 -22.87 -22.33
C GLY A 390 28.68 -21.60 -21.85
N PHE A 391 28.11 -20.79 -22.75
CA PHE A 391 27.34 -19.58 -22.40
C PHE A 391 25.84 -19.75 -22.64
N GLN A 392 25.05 -18.92 -21.96
CA GLN A 392 23.61 -18.73 -22.17
C GLN A 392 23.29 -17.24 -22.32
N LEU A 393 22.12 -16.92 -22.88
CA LEU A 393 21.57 -15.57 -22.84
C LEU A 393 21.21 -15.21 -21.39
N ALA A 394 21.70 -14.08 -20.88
CA ALA A 394 21.53 -13.68 -19.49
C ALA A 394 20.99 -12.24 -19.31
N GLY A 395 20.90 -11.47 -20.40
CA GLY A 395 20.33 -10.12 -20.40
C GLY A 395 20.44 -9.46 -21.77
N PHE A 396 20.08 -8.18 -21.85
CA PHE A 396 20.02 -7.40 -23.08
C PHE A 396 20.70 -6.04 -22.93
N TYR A 397 20.93 -5.39 -24.07
CA TYR A 397 21.25 -3.96 -24.13
C TYR A 397 20.73 -3.38 -25.45
N GLY A 398 20.54 -2.07 -25.51
CA GLY A 398 20.06 -1.42 -26.74
C GLY A 398 19.36 -0.09 -26.48
N LYS A 399 18.30 0.16 -27.25
CA LYS A 399 17.46 1.35 -27.13
C LYS A 399 15.96 1.05 -27.20
N SER A 400 15.17 1.77 -26.42
CA SER A 400 13.73 1.54 -26.30
C SER A 400 12.90 2.81 -26.09
N GLY A 401 11.59 2.67 -26.32
CA GLY A 401 10.54 3.58 -25.90
C GLY A 401 9.23 2.80 -25.79
N LYS A 402 8.13 3.31 -26.37
CA LYS A 402 6.87 2.53 -26.51
C LYS A 402 6.98 1.29 -27.40
N GLU A 403 8.10 1.12 -28.09
CA GLU A 403 8.48 -0.04 -28.92
C GLU A 403 9.99 -0.27 -28.73
N LEU A 404 10.53 -1.44 -29.10
CA LEU A 404 11.98 -1.64 -29.14
C LEU A 404 12.60 -1.01 -30.40
N ASP A 405 13.60 -0.16 -30.19
CA ASP A 405 14.30 0.59 -31.24
C ASP A 405 15.55 -0.16 -31.72
N THR A 406 16.39 -0.60 -30.78
CA THR A 406 17.62 -1.38 -30.99
C THR A 406 17.76 -2.44 -29.90
N LEU A 407 18.26 -3.63 -30.23
CA LEU A 407 18.51 -4.71 -29.28
C LEU A 407 19.79 -5.49 -29.61
N GLY A 408 20.54 -5.87 -28.58
CA GLY A 408 21.66 -6.80 -28.60
C GLY A 408 21.61 -7.72 -27.36
N ALA A 409 22.26 -8.87 -27.46
CA ALA A 409 22.30 -9.90 -26.44
C ALA A 409 23.52 -9.73 -25.50
N ILE A 410 23.32 -10.08 -24.23
CA ILE A 410 24.40 -10.30 -23.27
C ILE A 410 24.42 -11.79 -22.91
N TRP A 411 25.53 -12.44 -23.21
CA TRP A 411 25.79 -13.85 -22.92
C TRP A 411 26.61 -13.95 -21.62
N ALA A 412 26.26 -14.89 -20.74
CA ALA A 412 27.04 -15.21 -19.55
C ALA A 412 27.41 -16.69 -19.50
N TYR A 413 28.58 -17.00 -18.96
CA TYR A 413 29.04 -18.37 -18.76
C TYR A 413 28.11 -19.12 -17.79
N ILE A 414 27.78 -20.37 -18.10
CA ILE A 414 26.73 -21.14 -17.39
C ILE A 414 27.16 -21.54 -15.97
N GLU A 415 28.46 -21.68 -15.70
CA GLU A 415 28.98 -21.94 -14.36
C GLU A 415 29.42 -20.65 -13.65
N LEU A 416 29.38 -20.61 -12.33
CA LEU A 416 29.77 -19.44 -11.55
C LEU A 416 31.30 -19.27 -11.51
N VAL A 417 31.81 -18.26 -12.20
CA VAL A 417 33.23 -17.85 -12.11
C VAL A 417 33.39 -16.87 -10.94
N THR A 418 34.18 -17.25 -9.93
CA THR A 418 34.53 -16.38 -8.79
C THR A 418 35.91 -15.74 -8.99
N PRO A 419 36.14 -14.50 -8.48
CA PRO A 419 37.46 -13.90 -8.49
C PRO A 419 38.39 -14.64 -7.51
N ALA A 420 39.69 -14.68 -7.84
CA ALA A 420 40.71 -15.19 -6.93
C ALA A 420 40.74 -14.36 -5.62
N PRO A 421 40.99 -14.98 -4.45
CA PRO A 421 40.91 -14.28 -3.16
C PRO A 421 42.00 -13.21 -3.04
N THR A 422 41.59 -11.94 -3.08
CA THR A 422 42.47 -10.79 -2.88
C THR A 422 43.14 -10.84 -1.50
N PRO A 423 44.47 -10.59 -1.40
CA PRO A 423 45.15 -10.49 -0.11
C PRO A 423 44.52 -9.42 0.79
N VAL A 424 44.08 -9.83 1.97
CA VAL A 424 43.44 -8.93 2.95
C VAL A 424 44.46 -7.92 3.50
N PRO A 425 44.21 -6.61 3.45
CA PRO A 425 45.04 -5.62 4.11
C PRO A 425 45.12 -5.90 5.62
N ALA A 426 46.33 -5.88 6.19
CA ALA A 426 46.53 -6.19 7.61
C ALA A 426 45.75 -5.21 8.51
N PRO A 427 45.12 -5.69 9.61
CA PRO A 427 44.27 -4.85 10.45
C PRO A 427 45.09 -3.78 11.18
N THR A 428 44.74 -2.51 10.98
CA THR A 428 45.11 -1.43 11.90
C THR A 428 44.44 -1.68 13.24
N ILE A 429 45.25 -1.84 14.30
CA ILE A 429 44.75 -2.02 15.66
C ILE A 429 44.45 -0.63 16.25
N ASP A 430 43.19 -0.21 16.14
CA ASP A 430 42.65 0.90 16.94
C ASP A 430 42.87 0.58 18.43
N THR A 431 43.80 1.29 19.07
CA THR A 431 44.23 1.00 20.44
C THR A 431 43.52 1.94 21.41
N GLU A 432 42.34 1.55 21.89
CA GLU A 432 41.59 2.34 22.87
C GLU A 432 42.32 2.39 24.23
N VAL A 433 42.79 3.57 24.60
CA VAL A 433 43.45 3.82 25.89
C VAL A 433 42.39 4.12 26.96
N ALA A 434 41.93 3.08 27.64
CA ALA A 434 41.08 3.23 28.82
C ALA A 434 41.85 3.93 29.97
N SER A 435 41.37 5.10 30.38
CA SER A 435 41.89 5.86 31.54
C SER A 435 40.78 6.02 32.59
N PRO A 436 40.97 5.61 33.86
CA PRO A 436 39.86 5.47 34.82
C PRO A 436 39.58 6.72 35.68
N GLY A 437 38.29 7.01 35.87
CA GLY A 437 37.76 8.04 36.78
C GLY A 437 36.56 8.78 36.17
N THR A 438 35.44 9.05 36.85
CA THR A 438 35.09 8.82 38.27
C THR A 438 33.59 8.47 38.36
N GLY A 439 33.18 7.71 39.38
CA GLY A 439 31.87 7.02 39.37
C GLY A 439 30.61 7.89 39.54
N VAL A 440 29.59 7.56 38.76
CA VAL A 440 28.16 7.89 38.95
C VAL A 440 27.38 6.56 38.78
N PRO A 441 26.27 6.29 39.50
CA PRO A 441 25.57 5.00 39.40
C PRO A 441 25.13 4.63 37.99
N THR A 442 25.27 3.35 37.65
CA THR A 442 25.18 2.76 36.29
C THR A 442 23.80 2.82 35.62
N ASP A 443 22.77 3.17 36.38
CA ASP A 443 21.41 2.69 36.10
C ASP A 443 20.60 3.63 35.17
N ILE A 444 21.17 4.80 34.86
CA ILE A 444 20.60 5.83 33.97
C ILE A 444 21.43 5.99 32.67
N ALA A 445 22.69 5.54 32.66
CA ALA A 445 23.59 5.71 31.51
C ALA A 445 23.24 4.81 30.30
N GLY A 446 22.70 3.61 30.54
CA GLY A 446 22.37 2.58 29.53
C GLY A 446 21.21 2.90 28.58
N SER A 447 21.00 4.19 28.27
CA SER A 447 20.12 4.67 27.20
C SER A 447 20.56 6.04 26.64
N LEU A 448 21.76 6.51 26.97
CA LEU A 448 22.36 7.74 26.43
C LEU A 448 23.60 7.48 25.56
N SER A 449 24.13 6.25 25.59
CA SER A 449 24.75 5.68 24.41
C SER A 449 23.74 5.69 23.27
N GLU A 450 24.19 6.05 22.07
CA GLU A 450 23.54 5.56 20.85
C GLU A 450 23.41 4.03 20.97
N VAL A 451 22.35 3.44 20.41
CA VAL A 451 22.26 1.97 20.35
C VAL A 451 23.54 1.50 19.68
N GLU A 452 24.36 0.69 20.36
CA GLU A 452 25.51 0.04 19.73
C GLU A 452 24.95 -0.77 18.57
N THR A 453 25.13 -0.25 17.35
CA THR A 453 24.42 -0.73 16.17
C THR A 453 24.93 -2.12 15.83
N LYS A 454 24.24 -3.16 16.34
CA LYS A 454 24.37 -4.61 16.09
C LYS A 454 25.27 -4.88 14.86
N ALA A 455 26.58 -4.91 15.09
CA ALA A 455 27.61 -4.50 14.11
C ALA A 455 27.26 -4.85 12.67
N ASP A 456 26.62 -3.90 11.96
CA ASP A 456 25.77 -4.23 10.81
C ASP A 456 26.56 -4.99 9.75
N LYS A 457 26.10 -6.21 9.43
CA LYS A 457 26.81 -7.20 8.61
C LYS A 457 26.41 -7.18 7.14
N ARG A 458 25.51 -6.30 6.72
CA ARG A 458 25.04 -6.25 5.33
C ARG A 458 26.19 -5.97 4.34
N PRO A 459 26.08 -6.43 3.09
CA PRO A 459 27.04 -6.09 2.04
C PRO A 459 26.86 -4.67 1.52
N VAL A 460 25.62 -4.17 1.54
CA VAL A 460 25.17 -2.90 0.96
C VAL A 460 24.09 -2.28 1.86
N GLN A 461 24.05 -0.96 1.93
CA GLN A 461 23.01 -0.14 2.57
C GLN A 461 22.66 1.05 1.68
N LEU A 462 21.45 1.59 1.79
CA LEU A 462 21.10 2.87 1.18
C LEU A 462 21.23 4.03 2.18
N SER A 463 21.50 5.23 1.66
CA SER A 463 21.27 6.48 2.39
C SER A 463 19.80 6.90 2.38
N GLU A 464 19.47 7.96 3.12
CA GLU A 464 18.30 8.80 2.82
C GLU A 464 18.34 9.34 1.38
N SER A 465 17.19 9.71 0.82
CA SER A 465 17.10 10.41 -0.48
C SER A 465 17.22 11.93 -0.34
N ILE A 466 17.79 12.60 -1.36
CA ILE A 466 17.95 14.06 -1.42
C ILE A 466 17.49 14.56 -2.79
N GLY A 467 16.50 15.46 -2.86
CA GLY A 467 16.01 16.05 -4.12
C GLY A 467 14.49 16.05 -4.23
N GLY A 468 13.94 15.78 -5.42
CA GLY A 468 12.49 15.68 -5.63
C GLY A 468 12.06 14.62 -6.65
N PRO A 469 10.76 14.24 -6.69
CA PRO A 469 10.23 13.06 -7.36
C PRO A 469 10.06 13.24 -8.88
N HIS A 470 10.99 13.93 -9.52
CA HIS A 470 10.92 14.27 -10.94
C HIS A 470 11.92 13.42 -11.73
N GLY A 471 11.65 13.17 -13.01
CA GLY A 471 12.56 12.40 -13.88
C GLY A 471 12.42 10.88 -13.72
N LEU A 472 13.18 10.16 -14.55
CA LEU A 472 13.28 8.71 -14.56
C LEU A 472 14.11 8.24 -13.36
N GLN A 473 13.73 7.12 -12.75
CA GLN A 473 14.46 6.58 -11.60
C GLN A 473 15.69 5.75 -12.04
N PHE A 474 16.66 5.64 -11.14
CA PHE A 474 17.82 4.75 -11.27
C PHE A 474 18.23 4.19 -9.90
N SER A 475 18.84 3.01 -9.89
CA SER A 475 19.51 2.46 -8.70
C SER A 475 20.61 1.48 -9.11
N ASP A 476 21.83 1.71 -8.61
CA ASP A 476 22.97 0.80 -8.76
C ASP A 476 22.93 -0.35 -7.75
N GLN A 477 21.98 -0.33 -6.81
CA GLN A 477 21.98 -1.16 -5.60
C GLN A 477 22.00 -2.67 -5.86
N LEU A 478 21.26 -3.16 -6.87
CA LEU A 478 21.24 -4.58 -7.22
C LEU A 478 22.56 -5.08 -7.84
N ALA A 479 23.38 -4.16 -8.39
CA ALA A 479 24.73 -4.42 -8.88
C ALA A 479 25.82 -4.14 -7.82
N ALA A 480 25.50 -3.41 -6.75
CA ALA A 480 26.42 -3.16 -5.65
C ALA A 480 26.69 -4.44 -4.85
N THR A 481 27.94 -4.60 -4.41
CA THR A 481 28.41 -5.73 -3.60
C THR A 481 29.37 -5.25 -2.53
N SER A 482 29.58 -6.06 -1.51
CA SER A 482 30.70 -5.93 -0.58
C SER A 482 32.05 -6.13 -1.29
N GLY A 483 33.13 -5.60 -0.70
CA GLY A 483 34.49 -5.74 -1.22
C GLY A 483 34.79 -4.99 -2.52
N MET A 484 33.93 -4.03 -2.90
CA MET A 484 34.12 -3.23 -4.11
C MET A 484 35.39 -2.38 -4.07
N ILE A 485 36.02 -2.18 -5.24
CA ILE A 485 37.10 -1.22 -5.43
C ILE A 485 36.65 -0.18 -6.45
N ILE A 486 36.49 1.06 -5.98
CA ILE A 486 36.21 2.22 -6.83
C ILE A 486 37.53 2.76 -7.37
N SER A 487 37.58 3.01 -8.68
CA SER A 487 38.77 3.56 -9.36
C SER A 487 38.63 5.04 -9.71
N SER A 488 37.43 5.49 -10.06
CA SER A 488 37.15 6.91 -10.27
C SER A 488 35.67 7.25 -10.05
N VAL A 489 35.42 8.52 -9.78
CA VAL A 489 34.09 9.13 -9.78
C VAL A 489 34.12 10.45 -10.55
N THR A 490 33.08 10.71 -11.35
CA THR A 490 32.94 11.93 -12.15
C THR A 490 31.60 12.61 -11.89
N ILE A 491 31.64 13.91 -11.65
CA ILE A 491 30.47 14.79 -11.54
C ILE A 491 30.44 15.69 -12.78
N ARG A 492 29.42 15.54 -13.64
CA ARG A 492 29.11 16.49 -14.71
C ARG A 492 28.28 17.62 -14.13
N ALA A 493 28.74 18.86 -14.26
CA ALA A 493 27.98 20.01 -13.75
C ALA A 493 28.24 21.30 -14.53
N GLY A 494 27.17 22.04 -14.81
CA GLY A 494 27.16 23.46 -15.13
C GLY A 494 26.81 24.28 -13.88
N GLU A 495 25.69 25.02 -13.93
CA GLU A 495 25.09 25.67 -12.75
C GLU A 495 24.48 24.67 -11.76
N ARG A 496 24.12 23.48 -12.25
CA ARG A 496 23.48 22.35 -11.55
C ARG A 496 24.25 21.07 -11.87
N VAL A 497 23.91 19.97 -11.23
CA VAL A 497 24.49 18.65 -11.54
C VAL A 497 23.74 18.04 -12.73
N ASP A 498 24.41 17.95 -13.87
CA ASP A 498 23.86 17.37 -15.09
C ASP A 498 23.84 15.84 -15.01
N GLY A 499 24.92 15.23 -14.49
CA GLY A 499 25.07 13.77 -14.45
C GLY A 499 26.26 13.26 -13.65
N LEU A 500 26.36 11.95 -13.51
CA LEU A 500 27.28 11.22 -12.63
C LEU A 500 27.90 10.02 -13.36
N THR A 501 29.12 9.63 -12.99
CA THR A 501 29.71 8.35 -13.39
C THR A 501 30.58 7.78 -12.27
N LEU A 502 30.43 6.49 -11.96
CA LEU A 502 31.25 5.76 -10.99
C LEU A 502 31.85 4.52 -11.65
N GLN A 503 33.16 4.30 -11.48
CA GLN A 503 33.88 3.17 -12.09
C GLN A 503 34.37 2.18 -11.03
N VAL A 504 33.93 0.93 -11.14
CA VAL A 504 34.29 -0.19 -10.26
C VAL A 504 35.23 -1.14 -11.01
N THR A 505 36.32 -1.57 -10.37
CA THR A 505 37.31 -2.49 -10.98
C THR A 505 37.28 -3.90 -10.39
N SER A 506 36.70 -4.07 -9.19
CA SER A 506 36.66 -5.32 -8.43
C SER A 506 35.42 -5.31 -7.53
N PRO A 507 34.77 -6.46 -7.23
CA PRO A 507 35.08 -7.83 -7.71
C PRO A 507 34.74 -8.07 -9.18
N LYS A 508 33.95 -7.16 -9.79
CA LYS A 508 33.57 -7.16 -11.20
C LYS A 508 33.79 -5.75 -11.76
N GLU A 509 34.30 -5.68 -12.98
CA GLU A 509 34.49 -4.40 -13.70
C GLU A 509 33.13 -3.85 -14.16
N MET A 510 32.73 -2.70 -13.64
CA MET A 510 31.43 -2.08 -13.89
C MET A 510 31.54 -0.56 -14.03
N THR A 511 30.55 0.04 -14.69
CA THR A 511 30.44 1.49 -14.80
C THR A 511 28.98 1.87 -14.65
N PHE A 512 28.71 2.70 -13.65
CA PHE A 512 27.40 3.29 -13.39
C PHE A 512 27.42 4.72 -13.95
N THR A 513 26.42 5.08 -14.76
CA THR A 513 26.33 6.39 -15.41
C THR A 513 24.88 6.85 -15.45
N HIS A 514 24.60 8.01 -14.86
CA HIS A 514 23.25 8.54 -14.66
C HIS A 514 23.21 10.03 -14.98
N GLY A 515 22.04 10.57 -15.34
CA GLY A 515 21.90 11.98 -15.73
C GLY A 515 22.19 12.28 -17.20
N GLY A 516 22.15 13.56 -17.54
CA GLY A 516 22.37 14.06 -18.89
C GLY A 516 23.85 14.23 -19.25
N ALA A 517 24.13 14.28 -20.56
CA ALA A 517 25.46 14.54 -21.11
C ALA A 517 25.91 16.02 -20.99
N GLY A 518 25.15 16.86 -20.28
CA GLY A 518 25.44 18.28 -20.07
C GLY A 518 26.64 18.53 -19.16
N GLY A 519 26.79 19.79 -18.75
CA GLY A 519 27.80 20.25 -17.81
C GLY A 519 29.26 20.09 -18.27
N LYS A 520 30.18 20.44 -17.36
CA LYS A 520 31.61 20.11 -17.45
C LYS A 520 31.87 18.89 -16.58
N GLU A 521 32.66 17.94 -17.09
CA GLU A 521 33.19 16.82 -16.30
C GLU A 521 34.20 17.31 -15.24
N ASN A 522 34.04 16.83 -14.02
CA ASN A 522 35.00 16.97 -12.93
C ASN A 522 35.22 15.56 -12.34
N THR A 523 36.40 15.00 -12.57
CA THR A 523 36.74 13.60 -12.23
C THR A 523 37.75 13.56 -11.10
N LEU A 524 37.55 12.63 -10.16
CA LEU A 524 38.54 12.19 -9.18
C LEU A 524 38.84 10.72 -9.42
N THR A 525 40.09 10.42 -9.78
CA THR A 525 40.66 9.07 -9.69
C THR A 525 41.09 8.82 -8.25
N LEU A 526 40.83 7.63 -7.74
CA LEU A 526 41.20 7.24 -6.37
C LEU A 526 42.56 6.54 -6.37
N GLU A 527 43.38 6.81 -5.34
CA GLU A 527 44.62 6.09 -5.12
C GLU A 527 44.37 4.67 -4.56
N PRO A 528 45.30 3.70 -4.70
CA PRO A 528 45.10 2.34 -4.24
C PRO A 528 44.82 2.23 -2.72
N GLY A 529 43.58 1.87 -2.37
CA GLY A 529 43.10 1.78 -0.98
C GLY A 529 42.41 3.04 -0.46
N GLU A 530 42.33 4.10 -1.26
CA GLU A 530 41.42 5.22 -1.01
C GLU A 530 39.97 4.81 -1.30
N TYR A 531 39.01 5.42 -0.60
CA TYR A 531 37.58 5.15 -0.76
C TYR A 531 36.74 6.40 -0.46
N ILE A 532 35.55 6.51 -1.06
CA ILE A 532 34.64 7.66 -0.87
C ILE A 532 33.84 7.47 0.43
N THR A 533 33.88 8.48 1.30
CA THR A 533 33.36 8.45 2.67
C THR A 533 32.20 9.41 2.93
N SER A 534 31.92 10.34 2.00
CA SER A 534 30.94 11.40 2.23
C SER A 534 30.31 11.94 0.94
N LEU A 535 29.07 12.39 1.06
CA LEU A 535 28.28 13.02 0.01
C LEU A 535 27.63 14.29 0.59
N GLU A 536 27.89 15.43 -0.04
CA GLU A 536 27.32 16.73 0.30
C GLU A 536 26.56 17.26 -0.91
N ALA A 537 25.25 17.45 -0.78
CA ALA A 537 24.38 17.87 -1.87
C ALA A 537 23.58 19.12 -1.49
N TYR A 538 23.34 19.96 -2.49
CA TYR A 538 22.59 21.21 -2.37
C TYR A 538 21.41 21.21 -3.33
N VAL A 539 20.25 21.64 -2.86
CA VAL A 539 18.95 21.49 -3.54
C VAL A 539 18.34 22.85 -3.87
N GLY A 540 17.63 22.94 -5.00
CA GLY A 540 16.92 24.16 -5.40
C GLY A 540 15.83 23.88 -6.43
N LYS A 541 15.02 24.89 -6.76
CA LYS A 541 13.92 24.77 -7.74
C LYS A 541 14.26 25.50 -9.06
N LYS A 542 13.99 24.82 -10.18
CA LYS A 542 14.10 25.31 -11.55
C LYS A 542 12.75 25.10 -12.26
N ASN A 543 12.11 26.18 -12.71
CA ASN A 543 10.77 26.14 -13.33
C ASN A 543 9.73 25.36 -12.48
N GLY A 544 9.77 25.55 -11.16
CA GLY A 544 8.91 24.85 -10.19
C GLY A 544 9.40 23.46 -9.75
N LYS A 545 10.23 22.79 -10.56
CA LYS A 545 10.75 21.44 -10.27
C LYS A 545 12.03 21.46 -9.44
N THR A 546 12.16 20.57 -8.47
CA THR A 546 13.37 20.39 -7.66
C THR A 546 14.55 19.85 -8.48
N ARG A 547 15.79 20.24 -8.16
CA ARG A 547 17.04 19.86 -8.83
C ARG A 547 18.18 19.75 -7.82
N ILE A 548 19.18 18.90 -8.11
CA ILE A 548 20.48 18.96 -7.44
C ILE A 548 21.32 20.08 -8.06
N TYR A 549 21.54 21.14 -7.28
CA TYR A 549 22.25 22.33 -7.72
C TYR A 549 23.76 22.24 -7.53
N TYR A 550 24.24 21.54 -6.51
CA TYR A 550 25.66 21.21 -6.33
C TYR A 550 25.81 19.87 -5.64
N LEU A 551 26.87 19.15 -5.99
CA LEU A 551 27.29 17.91 -5.34
C LEU A 551 28.79 17.96 -5.05
N ARG A 552 29.19 17.47 -3.88
CA ARG A 552 30.58 17.25 -3.47
C ARG A 552 30.71 15.87 -2.85
N LEU A 553 31.79 15.17 -3.19
CA LEU A 553 32.17 13.88 -2.64
C LEU A 553 33.54 14.01 -1.99
N GLY A 554 33.73 13.38 -0.83
CA GLY A 554 35.01 13.37 -0.10
C GLY A 554 35.48 11.94 0.19
N THR A 555 36.80 11.74 0.23
CA THR A 555 37.44 10.42 0.43
C THR A 555 38.09 10.25 1.80
N SER A 556 38.49 9.01 2.10
CA SER A 556 39.36 8.66 3.23
C SER A 556 40.77 9.26 3.11
N GLY A 557 41.26 9.53 1.90
CA GLY A 557 42.50 10.27 1.65
C GLY A 557 42.37 11.80 1.85
N GLY A 558 41.16 12.30 2.07
CA GLY A 558 40.86 13.74 2.18
C GLY A 558 40.70 14.46 0.82
N ASN A 559 40.94 13.76 -0.29
CA ASN A 559 40.66 14.23 -1.65
C ASN A 559 39.15 14.43 -1.85
N GLN A 560 38.80 15.35 -2.75
CA GLN A 560 37.43 15.78 -2.97
C GLN A 560 37.19 16.11 -4.45
N VAL A 561 35.96 15.86 -4.90
CA VAL A 561 35.43 16.34 -6.19
C VAL A 561 34.14 17.08 -5.95
N SER A 562 33.85 18.12 -6.73
CA SER A 562 32.56 18.81 -6.70
C SER A 562 32.21 19.48 -8.02
N GLY A 563 30.94 19.84 -8.18
CA GLY A 563 30.44 20.61 -9.31
C GLY A 563 29.06 21.21 -9.04
N GLY A 564 28.72 22.29 -9.74
CA GLY A 564 27.44 23.00 -9.61
C GLY A 564 27.53 24.30 -8.80
N THR A 565 26.38 24.83 -8.39
CA THR A 565 26.25 26.05 -7.58
C THR A 565 25.63 25.75 -6.22
N GLN A 566 26.20 26.26 -5.13
CA GLN A 566 25.60 26.10 -3.79
C GLN A 566 24.34 26.99 -3.65
N THR A 567 23.27 26.38 -3.16
CA THR A 567 21.99 27.02 -2.78
C THR A 567 21.91 27.16 -1.25
N GLU A 568 20.74 27.53 -0.72
CA GLU A 568 20.49 27.55 0.73
C GLU A 568 20.20 26.16 1.31
N GLU A 569 19.48 25.30 0.57
CA GLU A 569 19.08 23.98 1.05
C GLU A 569 20.26 23.00 0.98
N LYS A 570 20.70 22.50 2.13
CA LYS A 570 21.92 21.70 2.26
C LYS A 570 21.70 20.35 2.93
N TYR A 571 22.29 19.31 2.35
CA TYR A 571 22.28 17.94 2.87
C TYR A 571 23.71 17.39 2.94
N ILE A 572 24.02 16.65 4.00
CA ILE A 572 25.30 15.95 4.17
C ILE A 572 25.01 14.52 4.60
N GLN A 573 25.69 13.57 3.97
CA GLN A 573 25.68 12.15 4.28
C GLN A 573 27.12 11.66 4.45
N VAL A 574 27.32 10.71 5.36
CA VAL A 574 28.62 10.10 5.67
C VAL A 574 28.44 8.59 5.63
N ALA A 575 29.41 7.88 5.06
CA ALA A 575 29.42 6.43 5.01
C ALA A 575 29.45 5.83 6.43
N PRO A 576 28.61 4.81 6.74
CA PRO A 576 28.67 4.09 8.00
C PRO A 576 30.05 3.47 8.26
N LYS A 577 30.44 3.26 9.53
CA LYS A 577 31.79 2.74 9.87
C LYS A 577 32.03 1.38 9.20
N GLY A 578 33.02 1.33 8.29
CA GLY A 578 33.37 0.13 7.49
C GLY A 578 32.75 0.06 6.09
N TYR A 579 32.04 1.11 5.67
CA TYR A 579 31.43 1.23 4.34
C TYR A 579 32.05 2.37 3.52
N GLN A 580 31.85 2.34 2.20
CA GLN A 580 32.25 3.33 1.20
C GLN A 580 31.13 3.51 0.17
N LEU A 581 31.21 4.51 -0.71
CA LEU A 581 30.31 4.60 -1.86
C LEU A 581 30.55 3.42 -2.82
N GLY A 582 29.52 2.60 -3.08
CA GLY A 582 29.52 1.53 -4.08
C GLY A 582 28.72 1.85 -5.35
N GLY A 583 27.85 2.85 -5.28
CA GLY A 583 26.93 3.25 -6.37
C GLY A 583 26.03 4.41 -5.93
N PHE A 584 25.09 4.79 -6.79
CA PHE A 584 24.08 5.79 -6.51
C PHE A 584 22.66 5.25 -6.76
N PHE A 585 21.66 5.91 -6.20
CA PHE A 585 20.27 5.77 -6.60
C PHE A 585 19.59 7.15 -6.68
N GLY A 586 18.44 7.24 -7.32
CA GLY A 586 17.63 8.45 -7.33
C GLY A 586 16.89 8.67 -8.64
N ARG A 587 16.81 9.93 -9.10
CA ARG A 587 16.10 10.30 -10.34
C ARG A 587 16.83 11.34 -11.20
N TYR A 588 16.58 11.29 -12.51
CA TYR A 588 17.20 12.17 -13.49
C TYR A 588 16.35 12.45 -14.75
N GLY A 589 16.68 13.53 -15.43
CA GLY A 589 16.37 13.80 -16.84
C GLY A 589 17.61 14.34 -17.53
N ASP A 590 17.52 15.53 -18.13
CA ASP A 590 18.69 16.27 -18.63
C ASP A 590 19.67 16.69 -17.50
N GLU A 591 19.19 16.67 -16.25
CA GLU A 591 19.88 17.04 -15.01
C GLU A 591 19.49 16.04 -13.91
N ILE A 592 20.25 15.97 -12.80
CA ILE A 592 19.88 15.14 -11.64
C ILE A 592 18.75 15.82 -10.84
N ASP A 593 17.65 15.10 -10.65
CA ASP A 593 16.45 15.53 -9.92
C ASP A 593 16.51 15.11 -8.43
N LEU A 594 17.02 13.91 -8.17
CA LEU A 594 17.15 13.29 -6.83
C LEU A 594 18.35 12.34 -6.79
N ILE A 595 19.04 12.28 -5.65
CA ILE A 595 20.23 11.46 -5.41
C ILE A 595 20.24 10.86 -4.00
N GLY A 596 20.76 9.64 -3.89
CA GLY A 596 21.22 9.01 -2.66
C GLY A 596 22.43 8.13 -2.93
N ALA A 597 23.21 7.84 -1.88
CA ALA A 597 24.37 6.97 -1.92
C ALA A 597 23.97 5.51 -1.66
N VAL A 598 24.53 4.60 -2.46
CA VAL A 598 24.58 3.17 -2.17
C VAL A 598 25.89 2.90 -1.43
N TRP A 599 25.82 2.66 -0.12
CA TRP A 599 26.99 2.38 0.72
C TRP A 599 27.34 0.89 0.68
N SER A 600 28.46 0.52 0.07
CA SER A 600 28.99 -0.85 0.05
C SER A 600 29.99 -1.10 1.17
N ARG A 601 30.03 -2.32 1.71
CA ARG A 601 31.01 -2.71 2.73
C ARG A 601 32.41 -2.78 2.12
N ILE A 602 33.40 -2.15 2.76
CA ILE A 602 34.80 -2.14 2.27
C ILE A 602 35.41 -3.54 2.31
N GLN A 603 35.10 -4.33 3.34
CA GLN A 603 35.45 -5.74 3.39
C GLN A 603 34.42 -6.58 2.65
N ALA A 604 34.86 -7.58 1.88
CA ALA A 604 33.97 -8.57 1.29
C ALA A 604 33.31 -9.43 2.40
N VAL A 605 32.01 -9.69 2.26
CA VAL A 605 31.27 -10.68 3.05
C VAL A 605 30.66 -11.72 2.14
N ASN A 606 30.36 -12.91 2.65
CA ASN A 606 29.82 -13.99 1.83
C ASN A 606 28.34 -13.71 1.51
N GLU A 607 28.06 -13.21 0.30
CA GLU A 607 26.71 -12.84 -0.18
C GLU A 607 25.83 -14.04 -0.55
N THR A 608 25.88 -15.10 0.27
CA THR A 608 24.85 -16.14 0.28
C THR A 608 23.59 -15.59 0.95
N THR A 609 22.82 -14.81 0.20
CA THR A 609 21.49 -14.35 0.62
C THR A 609 20.62 -15.56 0.93
N THR A 610 20.27 -15.74 2.20
CA THR A 610 19.19 -16.66 2.57
C THR A 610 17.90 -16.15 1.94
N LEU A 611 17.24 -16.97 1.15
CA LEU A 611 15.88 -16.71 0.67
C LEU A 611 14.97 -16.51 1.88
N VAL A 612 14.66 -15.25 2.20
CA VAL A 612 13.54 -14.92 3.08
C VAL A 612 12.30 -15.17 2.22
N VAL A 613 11.60 -16.27 2.49
CA VAL A 613 10.41 -16.66 1.72
C VAL A 613 9.37 -15.56 1.89
N SER A 614 9.11 -14.83 0.82
CA SER A 614 8.12 -13.76 0.80
C SER A 614 6.73 -14.39 0.72
N ALA A 615 5.78 -13.92 1.52
CA ALA A 615 4.46 -14.56 1.66
C ALA A 615 3.61 -14.52 0.37
N ASP A 616 3.96 -13.67 -0.60
CA ASP A 616 3.43 -13.67 -1.97
C ASP A 616 3.90 -14.88 -2.78
N GLU A 617 5.13 -15.39 -2.58
CA GLU A 617 5.57 -16.65 -3.20
C GLU A 617 4.84 -17.88 -2.62
N ASP A 618 4.17 -17.73 -1.47
CA ASP A 618 3.31 -18.76 -0.87
C ASP A 618 1.84 -18.67 -1.34
N ILE A 619 1.49 -17.70 -2.20
CA ILE A 619 0.17 -17.51 -2.81
C ILE A 619 0.27 -17.69 -4.33
N ALA A 620 -0.72 -18.36 -4.92
CA ALA A 620 -0.89 -18.37 -6.37
C ALA A 620 -2.36 -18.18 -6.74
N LEU A 621 -2.65 -17.17 -7.57
CA LEU A 621 -3.98 -16.95 -8.13
C LEU A 621 -4.19 -17.84 -9.37
N GLY A 622 -5.27 -18.61 -9.38
CA GLY A 622 -5.73 -19.38 -10.53
C GLY A 622 -6.67 -18.57 -11.43
N GLU A 623 -6.71 -18.90 -12.73
CA GLU A 623 -7.48 -18.19 -13.75
C GLU A 623 -8.95 -17.91 -13.38
N LEU A 624 -9.47 -16.75 -13.82
CA LEU A 624 -10.82 -16.26 -13.57
C LEU A 624 -11.79 -16.69 -14.67
N PHE A 625 -12.79 -17.50 -14.32
CA PHE A 625 -13.81 -17.99 -15.25
C PHE A 625 -15.14 -17.27 -15.03
N GLY A 626 -15.73 -16.68 -16.08
CA GLY A 626 -17.03 -15.98 -16.00
C GLY A 626 -17.10 -14.65 -16.75
N GLY A 627 -17.72 -13.63 -16.14
CA GLY A 627 -17.98 -12.33 -16.76
C GLY A 627 -17.79 -11.11 -15.86
N PRO A 628 -17.71 -9.89 -16.44
CA PRO A 628 -17.46 -8.64 -15.72
C PRO A 628 -18.72 -8.05 -15.08
N HIS A 629 -19.56 -8.91 -14.48
CA HIS A 629 -20.81 -8.54 -13.80
C HIS A 629 -20.71 -8.90 -12.32
N GLY A 630 -21.72 -8.56 -11.51
CA GLY A 630 -21.65 -8.70 -10.06
C GLY A 630 -20.59 -7.78 -9.42
N ASN A 631 -20.50 -7.78 -8.10
CA ASN A 631 -19.54 -6.96 -7.36
C ASN A 631 -18.25 -7.76 -7.13
N ALA A 632 -17.09 -7.10 -7.19
CA ALA A 632 -15.80 -7.77 -6.97
C ALA A 632 -15.65 -8.33 -5.54
N PHE A 633 -15.05 -9.52 -5.42
CA PHE A 633 -14.69 -10.14 -4.13
C PHE A 633 -13.30 -10.79 -4.18
N SER A 634 -12.68 -10.97 -3.00
CA SER A 634 -11.44 -11.73 -2.82
C SER A 634 -11.21 -12.07 -1.35
N ASP A 635 -11.00 -13.36 -1.04
CA ASP A 635 -10.72 -13.84 0.32
C ASP A 635 -9.26 -13.60 0.79
N ILE A 636 -8.44 -12.91 -0.02
CA ILE A 636 -6.98 -12.96 0.13
C ILE A 636 -6.44 -12.37 1.44
N ASN A 637 -7.16 -11.42 2.05
CA ASN A 637 -6.80 -10.84 3.36
C ASN A 637 -7.28 -11.69 4.55
N ASP A 638 -8.31 -12.51 4.34
CA ASP A 638 -8.88 -13.44 5.31
C ASP A 638 -8.11 -14.78 5.40
N ILE A 639 -7.42 -15.17 4.32
CA ILE A 639 -6.55 -16.33 4.32
C ILE A 639 -5.42 -16.16 5.34
N LYS A 640 -5.22 -17.20 6.16
CA LYS A 640 -4.09 -17.33 7.08
C LYS A 640 -3.47 -18.72 6.87
N PHE A 641 -2.16 -18.76 6.59
CA PHE A 641 -1.46 -19.96 6.13
C PHE A 641 -1.50 -21.12 7.14
N GLY A 642 -1.36 -22.35 6.64
CA GLY A 642 -1.38 -23.59 7.44
C GLY A 642 -2.76 -24.02 7.96
N ARG A 643 -3.82 -23.20 7.80
CA ARG A 643 -5.20 -23.58 8.13
C ARG A 643 -5.76 -24.59 7.12
N LYS A 644 -6.65 -25.48 7.59
CA LYS A 644 -7.32 -26.48 6.75
C LYS A 644 -8.79 -26.13 6.53
N ILE A 645 -9.25 -26.29 5.30
CA ILE A 645 -10.67 -26.28 4.95
C ILE A 645 -11.28 -27.58 5.47
N GLY A 646 -12.35 -27.48 6.26
CA GLY A 646 -13.12 -28.62 6.74
C GLY A 646 -14.27 -29.01 5.81
N SER A 647 -14.84 -28.06 5.06
CA SER A 647 -15.87 -28.36 4.07
C SER A 647 -15.99 -27.27 2.99
N ILE A 648 -16.53 -27.68 1.84
CA ILE A 648 -16.97 -26.79 0.77
C ILE A 648 -18.46 -27.04 0.49
N THR A 649 -19.22 -25.96 0.34
CA THR A 649 -20.63 -25.95 -0.05
C THR A 649 -20.78 -25.24 -1.39
N LEU A 650 -21.65 -25.76 -2.26
CA LEU A 650 -22.13 -25.10 -3.47
C LEU A 650 -23.65 -24.89 -3.35
N ARG A 651 -24.15 -23.75 -3.81
CA ARG A 651 -25.57 -23.54 -4.10
C ARG A 651 -25.75 -23.44 -5.61
N SER A 652 -26.63 -24.27 -6.17
CA SER A 652 -26.84 -24.34 -7.62
C SER A 652 -28.20 -24.91 -8.02
N ASP A 653 -28.82 -24.36 -9.06
CA ASP A 653 -29.79 -25.07 -9.92
C ASP A 653 -29.24 -25.15 -11.36
N LYS A 654 -29.71 -24.31 -12.28
CA LYS A 654 -29.18 -24.20 -13.65
C LYS A 654 -27.84 -23.48 -13.74
N ARG A 655 -27.55 -22.62 -12.76
CA ARG A 655 -26.33 -21.81 -12.62
C ARG A 655 -25.74 -22.03 -11.23
N VAL A 656 -24.61 -21.37 -10.94
CA VAL A 656 -24.01 -21.36 -9.59
C VAL A 656 -24.49 -20.12 -8.86
N ASP A 657 -25.38 -20.32 -7.89
CA ASP A 657 -25.96 -19.26 -7.05
C ASP A 657 -24.93 -18.78 -6.02
N ALA A 658 -24.20 -19.70 -5.37
CA ALA A 658 -23.12 -19.37 -4.42
C ALA A 658 -22.06 -20.46 -4.26
N VAL A 659 -20.89 -20.06 -3.75
CA VAL A 659 -19.81 -20.94 -3.27
C VAL A 659 -19.41 -20.58 -1.85
N THR A 660 -19.15 -21.59 -1.02
CA THR A 660 -18.82 -21.40 0.40
C THR A 660 -17.66 -22.30 0.83
N LEU A 661 -16.66 -21.75 1.53
CA LEU A 661 -15.62 -22.51 2.22
C LEU A 661 -15.79 -22.37 3.73
N GLN A 662 -15.55 -23.45 4.48
CA GLN A 662 -15.51 -23.41 5.94
C GLN A 662 -14.19 -23.99 6.47
N TYR A 663 -13.45 -23.18 7.23
CA TYR A 663 -12.24 -23.57 7.94
C TYR A 663 -12.57 -24.30 9.25
N THR A 664 -11.79 -25.32 9.59
CA THR A 664 -11.87 -26.01 10.90
C THR A 664 -11.08 -25.28 11.99
N ALA A 665 -11.36 -25.68 13.25
CA ALA A 665 -10.67 -25.30 14.47
C ALA A 665 -9.12 -25.21 14.33
N PRO A 666 -8.43 -24.31 15.05
CA PRO A 666 -8.87 -23.65 16.31
C PRO A 666 -9.77 -22.43 16.14
N ILE A 667 -9.87 -21.84 14.95
CA ILE A 667 -10.79 -20.73 14.65
C ILE A 667 -11.62 -21.12 13.43
N GLU A 668 -12.92 -21.30 13.63
CA GLU A 668 -13.87 -21.51 12.54
C GLU A 668 -14.11 -20.19 11.80
N GLN A 669 -14.16 -20.26 10.47
CA GLN A 669 -14.46 -19.12 9.61
C GLN A 669 -15.20 -19.63 8.37
N THR A 670 -16.22 -18.90 7.94
CA THR A 670 -16.97 -19.18 6.72
C THR A 670 -16.70 -18.05 5.73
N LEU A 671 -16.27 -18.40 4.52
CA LEU A 671 -16.12 -17.50 3.38
C LEU A 671 -17.26 -17.85 2.40
N ASN A 672 -18.08 -16.89 1.99
CA ASN A 672 -19.28 -17.14 1.17
C ASN A 672 -19.48 -16.06 0.11
N HIS A 673 -19.58 -16.48 -1.16
CA HIS A 673 -19.75 -15.58 -2.30
C HIS A 673 -20.94 -16.02 -3.16
N GLY A 674 -21.88 -15.11 -3.41
CA GLY A 674 -23.14 -15.38 -4.11
C GLY A 674 -24.37 -15.40 -3.18
N GLY A 675 -25.55 -15.63 -3.75
CA GLY A 675 -26.85 -15.49 -3.09
C GLY A 675 -27.38 -16.75 -2.38
N ASP A 676 -28.60 -16.65 -1.85
CA ASP A 676 -29.31 -17.74 -1.16
C ASP A 676 -30.10 -18.67 -2.10
N GLY A 677 -30.00 -18.45 -3.42
CA GLY A 677 -30.64 -19.24 -4.47
C GLY A 677 -30.19 -20.71 -4.54
N GLY A 678 -30.63 -21.39 -5.60
CA GLY A 678 -30.24 -22.77 -5.92
C GLY A 678 -30.63 -23.84 -4.90
N THR A 679 -30.08 -25.04 -5.09
CA THR A 679 -30.09 -26.13 -4.11
C THR A 679 -28.69 -26.31 -3.51
N GLU A 680 -28.62 -26.51 -2.20
CA GLU A 680 -27.36 -26.70 -1.48
C GLU A 680 -26.79 -28.12 -1.66
N LYS A 681 -25.49 -28.20 -1.88
CA LYS A 681 -24.66 -29.43 -1.84
C LYS A 681 -23.43 -29.15 -1.00
N LYS A 682 -23.02 -30.09 -0.15
CA LYS A 682 -21.85 -29.94 0.72
C LYS A 682 -21.02 -31.22 0.76
N ILE A 683 -19.70 -31.08 0.79
CA ILE A 683 -18.77 -32.16 1.16
C ILE A 683 -17.88 -31.73 2.32
N THR A 684 -17.56 -32.68 3.19
CA THR A 684 -16.64 -32.50 4.33
C THR A 684 -15.33 -33.20 4.01
N LEU A 685 -14.22 -32.48 4.13
CA LEU A 685 -12.89 -32.98 3.80
C LEU A 685 -12.29 -33.76 4.97
N ALA A 686 -11.66 -34.90 4.69
CA ALA A 686 -10.87 -35.63 5.69
C ALA A 686 -9.60 -34.85 6.10
N ALA A 687 -8.98 -35.23 7.23
CA ALA A 687 -7.87 -34.47 7.84
C ALA A 687 -6.63 -34.25 6.95
N ASN A 688 -6.42 -35.06 5.91
CA ASN A 688 -5.35 -34.93 4.90
C ASN A 688 -5.91 -34.82 3.47
N GLU A 689 -7.18 -34.43 3.35
CA GLU A 689 -7.86 -34.19 2.09
C GLU A 689 -7.92 -32.69 1.81
N TYR A 690 -7.61 -32.31 0.57
CA TYR A 690 -7.59 -30.92 0.12
C TYR A 690 -7.97 -30.82 -1.35
N ILE A 691 -8.52 -29.68 -1.74
CA ILE A 691 -8.97 -29.41 -3.11
C ILE A 691 -7.77 -29.06 -3.98
N THR A 692 -7.67 -29.71 -5.14
CA THR A 692 -6.54 -29.62 -6.09
C THR A 692 -6.94 -29.05 -7.45
N THR A 693 -8.22 -29.12 -7.83
CA THR A 693 -8.71 -28.55 -9.10
C THR A 693 -10.07 -27.88 -8.95
N MET A 694 -10.31 -26.84 -9.75
CA MET A 694 -11.61 -26.23 -10.00
C MET A 694 -11.86 -26.22 -11.52
N GLU A 695 -12.88 -26.93 -12.01
CA GLU A 695 -13.42 -26.75 -13.36
C GLU A 695 -14.65 -25.83 -13.28
N ALA A 696 -14.72 -24.82 -14.14
CA ALA A 696 -15.86 -23.89 -14.21
C ALA A 696 -16.30 -23.71 -15.67
N HIS A 697 -17.62 -23.62 -15.87
CA HIS A 697 -18.26 -23.32 -17.16
C HIS A 697 -19.09 -22.04 -17.04
N TRP A 698 -19.14 -21.24 -18.09
CA TRP A 698 -19.87 -19.97 -18.11
C TRP A 698 -20.62 -19.72 -19.41
N ASP A 699 -21.71 -18.95 -19.36
CA ASP A 699 -22.33 -18.41 -20.58
C ASP A 699 -23.23 -17.19 -20.27
N LYS A 700 -23.91 -16.66 -21.29
CA LYS A 700 -24.77 -15.48 -21.21
C LYS A 700 -26.21 -15.84 -20.84
N ASN A 701 -26.65 -15.38 -19.66
CA ASN A 701 -28.06 -15.28 -19.29
C ASN A 701 -28.51 -13.81 -19.36
N ASP A 702 -29.56 -13.50 -20.13
CA ASP A 702 -30.16 -12.15 -20.19
C ASP A 702 -29.14 -10.99 -20.37
N LYS A 703 -28.15 -11.23 -21.23
CA LYS A 703 -26.96 -10.39 -21.55
C LYS A 703 -25.82 -10.42 -20.51
N HIS A 704 -26.08 -10.84 -19.27
CA HIS A 704 -25.04 -11.04 -18.26
C HIS A 704 -24.29 -12.35 -18.51
N THR A 705 -22.96 -12.32 -18.46
CA THR A 705 -22.14 -13.55 -18.52
C THR A 705 -21.91 -14.06 -17.10
N ARG A 706 -22.33 -15.30 -16.80
CA ARG A 706 -22.34 -15.89 -15.44
C ARG A 706 -21.70 -17.27 -15.38
N VAL A 707 -21.30 -17.72 -14.18
CA VAL A 707 -20.86 -19.10 -13.94
C VAL A 707 -22.09 -20.02 -13.95
N PHE A 708 -22.15 -20.88 -14.95
CA PHE A 708 -23.26 -21.82 -15.16
C PHE A 708 -23.03 -23.16 -14.47
N TYR A 709 -21.79 -23.59 -14.30
CA TYR A 709 -21.43 -24.82 -13.57
C TYR A 709 -20.06 -24.69 -12.92
N VAL A 710 -19.88 -25.32 -11.76
CA VAL A 710 -18.57 -25.47 -11.12
C VAL A 710 -18.42 -26.89 -10.57
N SER A 711 -17.19 -27.40 -10.62
CA SER A 711 -16.77 -28.70 -10.09
C SER A 711 -15.43 -28.57 -9.36
N PHE A 712 -15.33 -29.19 -8.19
CA PHE A 712 -14.10 -29.25 -7.39
C PHE A 712 -13.68 -30.69 -7.16
N THR A 713 -12.39 -30.98 -7.30
CA THR A 713 -11.80 -32.30 -7.07
C THR A 713 -10.78 -32.23 -5.93
N THR A 714 -10.77 -33.24 -5.06
CA THR A 714 -9.76 -33.39 -4.00
C THR A 714 -8.60 -34.27 -4.42
N ASN A 715 -7.50 -34.20 -3.66
CA ASN A 715 -6.36 -35.12 -3.77
C ASN A 715 -6.72 -36.62 -3.55
N THR A 716 -7.91 -36.95 -3.04
CA THR A 716 -8.40 -38.34 -2.92
C THR A 716 -9.20 -38.80 -4.13
N GLY A 717 -9.56 -37.89 -5.04
CA GLY A 717 -10.50 -38.11 -6.14
C GLY A 717 -11.97 -37.88 -5.77
N GLN A 718 -12.28 -37.38 -4.57
CA GLN A 718 -13.63 -36.94 -4.22
C GLN A 718 -14.01 -35.70 -5.05
N THR A 719 -15.27 -35.62 -5.50
CA THR A 719 -15.76 -34.49 -6.30
C THR A 719 -17.07 -33.91 -5.76
N ILE A 720 -17.22 -32.59 -5.86
CA ILE A 720 -18.49 -31.88 -5.67
C ILE A 720 -18.74 -30.98 -6.88
N SER A 721 -19.96 -31.00 -7.43
CA SER A 721 -20.33 -30.13 -8.56
C SER A 721 -21.80 -29.70 -8.57
N GLY A 722 -22.06 -28.56 -9.21
CA GLY A 722 -23.37 -27.92 -9.30
C GLY A 722 -23.51 -27.05 -10.54
N GLY A 723 -24.75 -26.83 -10.99
CA GLY A 723 -25.07 -26.06 -12.20
C GLY A 723 -25.24 -26.89 -13.48
N THR A 724 -25.30 -26.22 -14.63
CA THR A 724 -25.40 -26.81 -15.98
C THR A 724 -24.13 -26.55 -16.80
N GLN A 725 -23.54 -27.59 -17.39
CA GLN A 725 -22.35 -27.43 -18.25
C GLN A 725 -22.68 -26.69 -19.55
N THR A 726 -21.80 -25.78 -19.97
CA THR A 726 -21.86 -25.01 -21.23
C THR A 726 -20.60 -25.23 -22.09
N ASP A 727 -20.58 -24.74 -23.33
CA ASP A 727 -19.44 -24.92 -24.25
C ASP A 727 -18.16 -24.17 -23.81
N LYS A 728 -18.30 -23.06 -23.06
CA LYS A 728 -17.16 -22.29 -22.55
C LYS A 728 -16.79 -22.78 -21.16
N LYS A 729 -15.56 -23.27 -21.02
CA LYS A 729 -15.07 -23.83 -19.76
C LYS A 729 -13.57 -23.69 -19.63
N GLY A 730 -13.09 -23.79 -18.39
CA GLY A 730 -11.69 -23.78 -18.04
C GLY A 730 -11.46 -24.55 -16.74
N THR A 731 -10.19 -24.86 -16.45
CA THR A 731 -9.81 -25.62 -15.26
C THR A 731 -8.58 -24.99 -14.63
N ALA A 732 -8.74 -24.50 -13.40
CA ALA A 732 -7.62 -24.10 -12.56
C ALA A 732 -7.14 -25.31 -11.73
N THR A 733 -5.84 -25.58 -11.77
CA THR A 733 -5.20 -26.66 -11.01
C THR A 733 -4.17 -26.04 -10.05
N ALA A 734 -4.13 -26.52 -8.81
CA ALA A 734 -3.15 -26.09 -7.82
C ALA A 734 -1.72 -26.38 -8.31
N PRO A 735 -0.76 -25.45 -8.12
CA PRO A 735 0.67 -25.76 -8.31
C PRO A 735 1.13 -26.92 -7.41
N GLU A 736 2.24 -27.57 -7.76
CA GLU A 736 2.79 -28.65 -6.94
C GLU A 736 3.14 -28.15 -5.53
N GLY A 737 2.60 -28.82 -4.51
CA GLY A 737 2.75 -28.41 -3.11
C GLY A 737 1.74 -27.37 -2.61
N PHE A 738 0.75 -26.97 -3.41
CA PHE A 738 -0.29 -26.01 -3.04
C PHE A 738 -1.67 -26.69 -2.81
N MET A 739 -2.56 -25.99 -2.11
CA MET A 739 -3.96 -26.37 -1.88
C MET A 739 -4.89 -25.16 -2.00
N LEU A 740 -6.19 -25.36 -2.24
CA LEU A 740 -7.17 -24.27 -2.20
C LEU A 740 -7.21 -23.65 -0.79
N SER A 741 -7.32 -22.33 -0.69
CA SER A 741 -7.57 -21.62 0.58
C SER A 741 -8.66 -20.57 0.49
N GLY A 742 -8.95 -20.01 -0.68
CA GLY A 742 -10.02 -19.03 -0.86
C GLY A 742 -10.43 -18.88 -2.32
N PHE A 743 -11.35 -17.95 -2.55
CA PHE A 743 -11.82 -17.57 -3.86
C PHE A 743 -11.63 -16.07 -4.10
N TYR A 744 -11.60 -15.69 -5.37
CA TYR A 744 -11.69 -14.31 -5.82
C TYR A 744 -12.44 -14.24 -7.14
N GLY A 745 -13.08 -13.12 -7.44
CA GLY A 745 -13.97 -13.05 -8.61
C GLY A 745 -14.98 -11.93 -8.51
N ARG A 746 -16.20 -12.18 -8.98
CA ARG A 746 -17.34 -11.26 -8.91
C ARG A 746 -18.66 -12.00 -8.69
N ALA A 747 -19.54 -11.49 -7.83
CA ALA A 747 -20.81 -12.13 -7.51
C ALA A 747 -21.90 -11.12 -7.08
N GLY A 748 -23.15 -11.57 -7.08
CA GLY A 748 -24.31 -10.87 -6.54
C GLY A 748 -25.33 -11.89 -6.04
N GLU A 749 -26.54 -11.88 -6.61
CA GLU A 749 -27.54 -12.95 -6.42
C GLU A 749 -27.03 -14.32 -6.93
N GLU A 750 -26.11 -14.32 -7.90
CA GLU A 750 -25.44 -15.50 -8.46
C GLU A 750 -23.93 -15.22 -8.60
N VAL A 751 -23.13 -16.25 -8.89
CA VAL A 751 -21.69 -16.09 -9.18
C VAL A 751 -21.49 -15.68 -10.65
N ASP A 752 -21.08 -14.43 -10.89
CA ASP A 752 -20.83 -13.91 -12.23
C ASP A 752 -19.41 -14.28 -12.73
N GLN A 753 -18.40 -14.33 -11.83
CA GLN A 753 -17.01 -14.75 -12.12
C GLN A 753 -16.35 -15.42 -10.92
N LEU A 754 -15.55 -16.47 -11.13
CA LEU A 754 -14.85 -17.22 -10.08
C LEU A 754 -13.43 -17.63 -10.49
N GLY A 755 -12.47 -17.38 -9.60
CA GLY A 755 -11.07 -17.82 -9.63
C GLY A 755 -10.66 -18.37 -8.26
N ALA A 756 -9.64 -19.23 -8.25
CA ALA A 756 -9.17 -19.92 -7.05
C ALA A 756 -7.94 -19.23 -6.45
N ILE A 757 -7.88 -19.10 -5.12
CA ILE A 757 -6.66 -18.72 -4.40
C ILE A 757 -6.02 -19.98 -3.83
N TRP A 758 -4.85 -20.34 -4.37
CA TRP A 758 -4.04 -21.46 -3.92
C TRP A 758 -2.98 -20.95 -2.93
N THR A 759 -2.69 -21.71 -1.87
CA THR A 759 -1.54 -21.45 -0.98
C THR A 759 -0.65 -22.67 -0.80
N ARG A 760 0.65 -22.44 -0.56
CA ARG A 760 1.62 -23.51 -0.33
C ARG A 760 1.31 -24.25 0.97
N MET A 761 1.20 -25.58 0.93
CA MET A 761 0.85 -26.41 2.09
C MET A 761 1.86 -26.35 3.25
N THR A 762 3.10 -25.91 3.00
CA THR A 762 4.15 -25.76 4.02
C THR A 762 4.20 -24.37 4.64
N ALA A 763 3.52 -23.37 4.05
CA ALA A 763 3.50 -21.99 4.52
C ALA A 763 2.99 -21.89 5.96
N GLN A 764 3.60 -21.01 6.76
CA GLN A 764 3.23 -20.78 8.16
C GLN A 764 2.75 -19.35 8.35
N ASN A 765 1.66 -19.16 9.09
CA ASN A 765 1.11 -17.83 9.31
C ASN A 765 1.90 -17.07 10.39
N ILE A 766 2.51 -15.95 10.03
CA ILE A 766 3.14 -15.03 10.99
C ILE A 766 2.07 -14.48 11.94
N LEU A 767 2.29 -14.57 13.24
CA LEU A 767 1.35 -14.09 14.27
C LEU A 767 1.82 -12.76 14.87
N LEU A 768 0.87 -11.92 15.27
CA LEU A 768 1.15 -10.66 16.00
C LEU A 768 1.90 -10.90 17.33
N THR A 769 1.66 -12.04 17.97
CA THR A 769 2.26 -12.47 19.24
C THR A 769 3.47 -13.39 19.07
N ASP A 770 4.09 -13.39 17.88
CA ASP A 770 5.28 -14.17 17.56
C ASP A 770 6.52 -13.56 18.25
N PRO A 771 7.30 -14.35 19.02
CA PRO A 771 8.46 -13.84 19.76
C PRO A 771 9.62 -13.36 18.88
N SER A 772 9.59 -13.61 17.56
CA SER A 772 10.66 -13.22 16.62
C SER A 772 10.57 -11.79 16.08
N GLY A 773 9.62 -10.97 16.58
CA GLY A 773 9.47 -9.59 16.12
C GLY A 773 10.55 -8.60 16.58
N VAL A 774 10.48 -7.35 16.11
CA VAL A 774 11.49 -6.29 16.37
C VAL A 774 11.37 -5.71 17.78
N GLY A 775 11.50 -6.57 18.77
CA GLY A 775 11.57 -6.26 20.20
C GLY A 775 12.62 -7.12 20.87
N ASN A 776 13.85 -6.60 20.99
CA ASN A 776 14.93 -7.27 21.72
C ASN A 776 14.44 -7.57 23.16
N GLY A 777 14.40 -8.86 23.54
CA GLY A 777 13.53 -9.44 24.58
C GLY A 777 13.67 -8.93 26.03
N THR A 778 14.52 -7.93 26.24
CA THR A 778 14.75 -7.08 27.42
C THR A 778 13.54 -6.80 28.32
N TYR A 779 12.31 -6.77 27.78
CA TYR A 779 11.10 -6.30 28.48
C TYR A 779 9.93 -7.32 28.55
N GLY A 780 10.17 -8.59 28.23
CA GLY A 780 9.33 -9.70 28.69
C GLY A 780 8.21 -10.20 27.77
N THR A 781 7.69 -9.38 26.85
CA THR A 781 6.75 -9.82 25.79
C THR A 781 7.05 -9.10 24.48
N THR A 782 7.38 -9.84 23.44
CA THR A 782 7.53 -9.32 22.08
C THR A 782 6.18 -9.39 21.37
N ILE A 783 5.66 -8.23 20.96
CA ILE A 783 4.50 -8.09 20.07
C ILE A 783 5.01 -7.40 18.80
N ARG A 784 4.66 -7.92 17.62
CA ARG A 784 5.10 -7.33 16.36
C ARG A 784 4.60 -5.89 16.21
N ASN A 785 5.49 -4.98 15.80
CA ASN A 785 5.11 -3.60 15.51
C ASN A 785 4.48 -3.51 14.12
N TRP A 786 3.21 -3.88 14.02
CA TRP A 786 2.40 -3.76 12.81
C TRP A 786 1.53 -2.51 12.85
N VAL A 787 1.17 -1.94 11.69
CA VAL A 787 0.32 -0.74 11.61
C VAL A 787 -1.05 -0.99 12.23
N GLY A 788 -1.72 -2.08 11.89
CA GLY A 788 -3.02 -2.47 12.45
C GLY A 788 -4.23 -1.72 11.87
N PRO A 789 -5.46 -2.19 12.17
CA PRO A 789 -6.69 -1.78 11.47
C PRO A 789 -7.31 -0.45 11.95
N THR A 790 -6.60 0.29 12.81
CA THR A 790 -7.07 1.50 13.49
C THR A 790 -6.52 2.78 12.85
N ILE A 791 -5.25 2.76 12.47
CA ILE A 791 -4.49 3.92 11.98
C ILE A 791 -5.06 4.50 10.68
N GLY A 792 -5.75 3.70 9.87
CA GLY A 792 -6.44 4.14 8.64
C GLY A 792 -7.85 4.71 8.85
N LYS A 793 -8.41 4.70 10.07
CA LYS A 793 -9.81 5.12 10.29
C LYS A 793 -9.94 6.64 10.51
N SER A 794 -10.73 7.30 9.66
CA SER A 794 -11.11 8.71 9.83
C SER A 794 -12.23 8.87 10.86
N THR A 795 -12.05 9.78 11.83
CA THR A 795 -13.10 10.19 12.78
C THR A 795 -13.97 11.36 12.28
N ASP A 796 -13.57 12.02 11.20
CA ASP A 796 -14.21 13.23 10.66
C ASP A 796 -14.21 13.22 9.11
N THR A 797 -14.63 14.33 8.53
CA THR A 797 -14.73 14.64 7.10
C THR A 797 -13.47 15.25 6.50
N ALA A 798 -12.56 15.78 7.33
CA ALA A 798 -11.21 16.22 6.99
C ALA A 798 -10.38 16.46 8.27
N CYS A 799 -9.09 16.73 8.13
CA CYS A 799 -8.26 17.39 9.15
C CYS A 799 -7.47 18.56 8.54
N TYR A 800 -7.15 19.60 9.32
CA TYR A 800 -6.24 20.69 8.92
C TYR A 800 -4.79 20.34 9.20
N ARG A 801 -3.89 20.59 8.25
CA ARG A 801 -2.47 20.22 8.34
C ARG A 801 -1.73 21.16 9.31
N LYS A 802 -0.98 20.64 10.30
CA LYS A 802 -0.11 21.49 11.16
C LYS A 802 0.96 22.17 10.30
N THR A 803 1.11 23.48 10.43
CA THR A 803 2.14 24.29 9.75
C THR A 803 3.12 24.84 10.78
N ILE A 804 4.41 24.86 10.43
CA ILE A 804 5.55 25.29 11.26
C ILE A 804 6.66 25.87 10.37
N ASP A 805 7.62 26.59 10.96
CA ASP A 805 8.75 27.17 10.25
C ASP A 805 9.85 26.14 9.89
N TYR A 806 10.74 26.50 8.96
CA TYR A 806 11.95 25.73 8.64
C TYR A 806 13.02 25.81 9.75
N ASP A 807 13.96 24.85 9.78
CA ASP A 807 15.21 25.03 10.52
C ASP A 807 16.18 26.04 9.83
N SER A 808 17.31 26.32 10.48
CA SER A 808 18.36 27.21 9.95
C SER A 808 19.01 26.79 8.62
N ASN A 809 18.65 25.64 8.04
CA ASN A 809 19.15 25.11 6.77
C ASN A 809 18.04 24.96 5.71
N ASN A 810 16.87 25.58 5.96
CA ASN A 810 15.63 25.41 5.19
C ASN A 810 15.13 23.94 5.14
N ILE A 811 15.30 23.16 6.22
CA ILE A 811 14.88 21.74 6.31
C ILE A 811 13.60 21.61 7.15
N CYS A 812 12.68 20.75 6.69
CA CYS A 812 11.50 20.35 7.46
C CYS A 812 11.78 19.14 8.39
N PRO A 813 11.09 19.05 9.54
CA PRO A 813 11.13 17.84 10.38
C PRO A 813 10.37 16.68 9.72
N LEU A 814 10.57 15.47 10.26
CA LEU A 814 9.98 14.25 9.70
C LEU A 814 8.44 14.32 9.74
N GLY A 815 7.80 13.85 8.65
CA GLY A 815 6.35 13.93 8.48
C GLY A 815 5.82 15.30 8.03
N TYR A 816 6.68 16.24 7.62
CA TYR A 816 6.31 17.52 7.01
C TYR A 816 6.89 17.63 5.59
N GLY A 817 6.17 18.30 4.69
CA GLY A 817 6.61 18.70 3.36
C GLY A 817 6.78 20.22 3.26
N LYS A 818 7.49 20.70 2.24
CA LYS A 818 7.64 22.13 1.97
C LYS A 818 6.45 22.66 1.17
N ASP A 819 5.81 23.72 1.63
CA ASP A 819 4.88 24.50 0.80
C ASP A 819 5.12 26.01 0.99
N GLY A 820 5.21 26.74 -0.11
CA GLY A 820 5.56 28.17 -0.09
C GLY A 820 6.83 28.47 0.73
N GLY A 821 6.63 29.18 1.84
CA GLY A 821 7.66 29.56 2.82
C GLY A 821 7.66 28.75 4.12
N ASP A 822 6.83 27.70 4.21
CA ASP A 822 6.55 27.00 5.46
C ASP A 822 6.74 25.47 5.33
N CYS A 823 6.82 24.77 6.47
CA CYS A 823 6.70 23.32 6.55
C CYS A 823 5.28 22.92 6.95
N ILE A 824 4.60 22.18 6.09
CA ILE A 824 3.22 21.72 6.28
C ILE A 824 3.16 20.21 6.46
N ALA A 825 2.40 19.73 7.44
CA ALA A 825 2.29 18.31 7.76
C ALA A 825 1.87 17.49 6.53
N GLN A 826 2.46 16.31 6.36
CA GLN A 826 2.03 15.33 5.36
C GLN A 826 0.66 14.75 5.77
N CYS A 827 -0.11 14.30 4.79
CA CYS A 827 -1.43 13.73 5.04
C CYS A 827 -1.30 12.34 5.72
N PRO A 828 -1.95 12.10 6.88
CA PRO A 828 -1.80 10.86 7.64
C PRO A 828 -2.58 9.70 7.01
N MET A 829 -2.34 8.46 7.47
CA MET A 829 -3.08 7.27 7.02
C MET A 829 -4.61 7.40 7.14
N SER A 830 -5.13 8.00 8.21
CA SER A 830 -6.57 8.22 8.41
C SER A 830 -7.18 9.31 7.53
N TYR A 831 -6.35 10.15 6.90
CA TYR A 831 -6.77 11.21 5.98
C TYR A 831 -5.72 11.34 4.86
N PRO A 832 -5.64 10.39 3.90
CA PRO A 832 -4.50 10.31 2.98
C PRO A 832 -4.57 11.28 1.81
N VAL A 833 -5.75 11.77 1.43
CA VAL A 833 -5.96 12.60 0.23
C VAL A 833 -5.72 14.07 0.57
N SER A 834 -4.78 14.76 -0.08
CA SER A 834 -4.60 16.20 0.20
C SER A 834 -5.66 17.08 -0.46
N CYS A 835 -5.99 18.19 0.20
CA CYS A 835 -6.92 19.21 -0.29
C CYS A 835 -6.44 20.60 0.18
N GLY A 836 -5.29 21.02 -0.33
CA GLY A 836 -4.63 22.27 0.08
C GLY A 836 -4.10 22.20 1.52
N LEU A 837 -4.64 23.04 2.39
CA LEU A 837 -4.31 23.04 3.83
C LEU A 837 -5.04 21.94 4.62
N GLU A 838 -5.90 21.16 3.96
CA GLU A 838 -6.65 20.05 4.56
C GLU A 838 -6.18 18.70 4.01
N CYS A 839 -6.49 17.63 4.73
CA CYS A 839 -6.44 16.26 4.24
C CYS A 839 -7.80 15.57 4.46
N LEU A 840 -8.22 14.73 3.51
CA LEU A 840 -9.51 14.05 3.46
C LEU A 840 -9.35 12.53 3.61
N PRO A 841 -10.40 11.80 4.05
CA PRO A 841 -10.38 10.34 4.12
C PRO A 841 -10.14 9.65 2.78
N GLN A 842 -9.84 8.34 2.81
CA GLN A 842 -9.66 7.50 1.62
C GLN A 842 -10.87 7.63 0.66
N ASN A 843 -10.61 7.68 -0.64
CA ASN A 843 -11.61 7.77 -1.71
C ASN A 843 -12.50 9.04 -1.73
N ASP A 844 -12.22 10.06 -0.90
CA ASP A 844 -12.96 11.33 -0.90
C ASP A 844 -12.48 12.30 -2.01
N ASN A 845 -13.33 13.26 -2.39
CA ASN A 845 -13.08 14.17 -3.50
C ASN A 845 -12.91 15.63 -3.05
N CYS A 846 -11.72 16.19 -3.25
CA CYS A 846 -11.38 17.56 -2.85
C CYS A 846 -12.26 18.65 -3.51
N ALA A 847 -12.68 18.48 -4.76
CA ALA A 847 -13.58 19.44 -5.41
C ALA A 847 -14.97 19.45 -4.76
N LEU A 848 -15.52 18.28 -4.41
CA LEU A 848 -16.77 18.18 -3.65
C LEU A 848 -16.63 18.71 -2.22
N ALA A 849 -15.49 18.48 -1.55
CA ALA A 849 -15.22 19.00 -0.21
C ALA A 849 -15.20 20.55 -0.20
N ILE A 850 -14.44 21.16 -1.11
CA ILE A 850 -14.41 22.63 -1.29
C ILE A 850 -15.80 23.17 -1.63
N PHE A 851 -16.53 22.51 -2.54
CA PHE A 851 -17.87 22.96 -2.93
C PHE A 851 -18.88 22.87 -1.78
N GLN A 852 -18.80 21.83 -0.93
CA GLN A 852 -19.60 21.71 0.30
C GLN A 852 -19.31 22.83 1.30
N LYS A 853 -18.04 23.20 1.51
CA LYS A 853 -17.64 24.33 2.38
C LYS A 853 -18.09 25.69 1.81
N ILE A 854 -18.06 25.89 0.50
CA ILE A 854 -18.60 27.10 -0.15
C ILE A 854 -20.12 27.16 0.01
N ILE A 855 -20.82 26.04 -0.21
CA ILE A 855 -22.29 25.99 -0.13
C ILE A 855 -22.79 26.21 1.30
N SER A 856 -22.12 25.70 2.33
CA SER A 856 -22.56 25.92 3.72
C SER A 856 -22.55 27.41 4.10
N VAL A 857 -21.54 28.17 3.66
CA VAL A 857 -21.47 29.63 3.87
C VAL A 857 -22.56 30.36 3.08
N VAL A 858 -22.81 29.96 1.82
CA VAL A 858 -23.89 30.56 0.99
C VAL A 858 -25.28 30.24 1.57
N ALA A 859 -25.50 29.03 2.09
CA ALA A 859 -26.73 28.64 2.76
C ALA A 859 -27.03 29.53 3.98
N VAL A 860 -26.04 29.74 4.86
CA VAL A 860 -26.16 30.64 6.01
C VAL A 860 -26.51 32.06 5.58
N ALA A 861 -25.85 32.60 4.55
CA ALA A 861 -26.15 33.94 4.05
C ALA A 861 -27.60 34.08 3.53
N VAL A 862 -28.12 33.06 2.83
CA VAL A 862 -29.51 33.02 2.33
C VAL A 862 -30.52 32.81 3.47
N ASN A 863 -30.22 31.96 4.44
CA ASN A 863 -31.09 31.70 5.59
C ASN A 863 -31.19 32.94 6.51
N LEU A 864 -30.10 33.64 6.78
CA LEU A 864 -30.12 34.90 7.53
C LEU A 864 -30.88 36.02 6.79
N ALA A 865 -30.77 36.08 5.46
CA ALA A 865 -31.52 37.03 4.65
C ALA A 865 -33.03 36.74 4.62
N THR A 866 -33.44 35.46 4.64
CA THR A 866 -34.86 35.07 4.67
C THR A 866 -35.48 35.05 6.07
N GLY A 867 -34.67 34.85 7.11
CA GLY A 867 -35.07 34.86 8.53
C GLY A 867 -35.45 36.24 9.09
N GLY A 868 -35.29 37.32 8.32
CA GLY A 868 -35.81 38.64 8.66
C GLY A 868 -34.96 39.48 9.61
N VAL A 869 -33.71 39.08 9.88
CA VAL A 869 -32.79 39.80 10.79
C VAL A 869 -32.48 41.23 10.28
N PHE A 870 -32.52 41.45 8.96
CA PHE A 870 -32.45 42.78 8.35
C PHE A 870 -33.85 43.38 8.12
N GLY A 871 -34.43 43.95 9.19
CA GLY A 871 -35.81 44.44 9.20
C GLY A 871 -36.18 45.45 8.10
N GLU A 872 -35.25 46.30 7.66
CA GLU A 872 -35.51 47.36 6.66
C GLU A 872 -35.55 46.86 5.21
N ILE A 873 -34.96 45.69 4.91
CA ILE A 873 -34.90 45.14 3.53
C ILE A 873 -36.26 44.56 3.10
N LEU A 874 -37.10 44.17 4.06
CA LEU A 874 -38.38 43.48 3.84
C LEU A 874 -39.39 44.25 2.96
N ALA A 875 -39.34 45.59 2.94
CA ALA A 875 -40.31 46.42 2.22
C ALA A 875 -40.26 46.23 0.68
N MET A 876 -39.06 46.06 0.12
CA MET A 876 -38.84 45.82 -1.32
C MET A 876 -39.10 44.36 -1.73
N TYR A 877 -39.24 43.45 -0.76
CA TYR A 877 -39.00 42.02 -0.97
C TYR A 877 -40.22 41.21 -1.44
N LYS A 878 -41.39 41.83 -1.66
CA LYS A 878 -42.64 41.10 -2.00
C LYS A 878 -42.58 40.31 -3.31
N ILE A 879 -41.68 40.64 -4.24
CA ILE A 879 -41.41 39.85 -5.45
C ILE A 879 -40.18 38.94 -5.25
N ALA A 880 -39.13 39.43 -4.58
CA ALA A 880 -37.90 38.68 -4.35
C ALA A 880 -38.04 37.49 -3.38
N ARG A 881 -39.05 37.50 -2.50
CA ARG A 881 -39.28 36.43 -1.52
C ARG A 881 -39.47 35.06 -2.18
N TRP A 882 -40.18 34.99 -3.31
CA TRP A 882 -40.35 33.74 -4.05
C TRP A 882 -39.02 33.23 -4.61
N SER A 883 -38.26 34.06 -5.31
CA SER A 883 -36.97 33.67 -5.88
C SER A 883 -35.94 33.24 -4.84
N VAL A 884 -35.92 33.86 -3.66
CA VAL A 884 -34.94 33.51 -2.62
C VAL A 884 -35.39 32.34 -1.73
N MET A 885 -36.70 32.15 -1.53
CA MET A 885 -37.21 30.88 -0.98
C MET A 885 -36.92 29.72 -1.95
N CYS A 886 -37.08 29.91 -3.26
CA CYS A 886 -36.69 28.93 -4.27
C CYS A 886 -35.19 28.57 -4.18
N VAL A 887 -34.30 29.58 -4.18
CA VAL A 887 -32.85 29.39 -4.02
C VAL A 887 -32.51 28.67 -2.70
N ALA A 888 -33.15 29.00 -1.58
CA ALA A 888 -32.90 28.35 -0.29
C ALA A 888 -33.20 26.84 -0.33
N ASN A 889 -34.36 26.43 -0.85
CA ASN A 889 -34.72 25.00 -0.93
C ASN A 889 -33.85 24.27 -1.99
N ILE A 890 -33.48 24.92 -3.10
CA ILE A 890 -32.51 24.35 -4.05
C ILE A 890 -31.14 24.11 -3.38
N ILE A 891 -30.68 25.03 -2.53
CA ILE A 891 -29.41 24.89 -1.80
C ILE A 891 -29.45 23.68 -0.85
N ASN A 892 -30.57 23.42 -0.18
CA ASN A 892 -30.73 22.22 0.67
C ASN A 892 -30.59 20.93 -0.16
N VAL A 893 -31.34 20.80 -1.27
CA VAL A 893 -31.28 19.63 -2.16
C VAL A 893 -29.86 19.38 -2.67
N ILE A 894 -29.14 20.45 -3.04
CA ILE A 894 -27.74 20.35 -3.49
C ILE A 894 -26.82 19.91 -2.34
N LYS A 895 -26.99 20.47 -1.13
CA LYS A 895 -26.24 20.07 0.08
C LYS A 895 -26.47 18.58 0.40
N GLY A 896 -27.72 18.12 0.43
CA GLY A 896 -28.07 16.72 0.67
C GLY A 896 -27.45 15.78 -0.36
N LEU A 897 -27.55 16.14 -1.65
CA LEU A 897 -26.96 15.37 -2.74
C LEU A 897 -25.42 15.31 -2.68
N ILE A 898 -24.73 16.40 -2.34
CA ILE A 898 -23.26 16.39 -2.17
C ILE A 898 -22.85 15.51 -0.99
N TYR A 899 -23.57 15.58 0.14
CA TYR A 899 -23.32 14.73 1.30
C TYR A 899 -23.52 13.25 0.96
N TYR A 900 -24.61 12.90 0.27
CA TYR A 900 -24.87 11.55 -0.25
C TYR A 900 -23.73 11.06 -1.15
N LEU A 901 -23.28 11.89 -2.10
CA LEU A 901 -22.21 11.52 -3.04
C LEU A 901 -20.87 11.28 -2.32
N ARG A 902 -20.45 12.17 -1.40
CA ARG A 902 -19.22 11.96 -0.59
C ARG A 902 -19.35 10.79 0.39
N TYR A 903 -20.55 10.49 0.89
CA TYR A 903 -20.78 9.30 1.72
C TYR A 903 -20.64 8.02 0.89
N ARG A 904 -21.27 7.94 -0.30
CA ARG A 904 -21.13 6.81 -1.24
C ARG A 904 -19.67 6.61 -1.66
N GLN A 905 -18.95 7.68 -1.96
CA GLN A 905 -17.55 7.62 -2.40
C GLN A 905 -16.62 7.10 -1.29
N ARG A 906 -16.64 7.70 -0.10
CA ARG A 906 -15.73 7.31 1.00
C ARG A 906 -15.95 5.90 1.51
N ASN A 907 -17.19 5.48 1.66
CA ASN A 907 -17.51 4.22 2.36
C ASN A 907 -17.69 3.03 1.41
N ALA A 908 -17.83 3.28 0.09
CA ALA A 908 -18.15 2.29 -0.94
C ALA A 908 -19.11 1.18 -0.44
N PRO A 909 -20.29 1.55 0.09
CA PRO A 909 -20.97 0.71 1.07
C PRO A 909 -21.53 -0.56 0.44
N GLU A 910 -21.02 -1.69 0.92
CA GLU A 910 -21.40 -3.05 0.58
C GLU A 910 -21.85 -3.76 1.85
N GLY A 911 -23.11 -4.21 1.89
CA GLY A 911 -23.70 -4.78 3.10
C GLY A 911 -24.97 -4.04 3.53
N THR A 912 -25.83 -4.76 4.23
CA THR A 912 -27.23 -4.35 4.42
C THR A 912 -27.39 -3.11 5.30
N ALA A 913 -26.50 -2.85 6.26
CA ALA A 913 -26.62 -1.71 7.18
C ALA A 913 -26.21 -0.39 6.51
N GLU A 914 -25.14 -0.40 5.74
CA GLU A 914 -24.57 0.76 5.08
C GLU A 914 -25.36 1.10 3.79
N GLU A 915 -25.87 0.10 3.08
CA GLU A 915 -26.85 0.30 2.01
C GLU A 915 -28.19 0.85 2.53
N LEU A 916 -28.65 0.43 3.71
CA LEU A 916 -29.81 1.05 4.38
C LEU A 916 -29.58 2.54 4.67
N LEU A 917 -28.36 2.92 5.07
CA LEU A 917 -28.02 4.33 5.32
C LEU A 917 -28.00 5.16 4.01
N VAL A 918 -27.48 4.58 2.91
CA VAL A 918 -27.57 5.17 1.56
C VAL A 918 -29.02 5.37 1.14
N MET A 919 -29.88 4.37 1.35
CA MET A 919 -31.30 4.45 1.00
C MET A 919 -32.04 5.48 1.86
N ALA A 920 -31.67 5.68 3.12
CA ALA A 920 -32.22 6.74 3.98
C ALA A 920 -31.96 8.14 3.39
N TYR A 921 -30.69 8.47 3.13
CA TYR A 921 -30.30 9.76 2.54
C TYR A 921 -30.96 10.01 1.18
N GLN A 922 -31.08 8.95 0.35
CA GLN A 922 -31.75 9.05 -0.94
C GLN A 922 -33.26 9.26 -0.78
N ALA A 923 -33.88 8.67 0.25
CA ALA A 923 -35.29 8.86 0.55
C ALA A 923 -35.58 10.29 1.02
N ASP A 924 -34.78 10.87 1.93
CA ASP A 924 -34.97 12.23 2.43
C ASP A 924 -34.92 13.28 1.30
N VAL A 925 -33.83 13.26 0.52
CA VAL A 925 -33.61 14.18 -0.61
C VAL A 925 -34.70 14.06 -1.70
N VAL A 926 -35.21 12.84 -1.96
CA VAL A 926 -36.19 12.60 -3.04
C VAL A 926 -37.65 12.77 -2.58
N LEU A 927 -37.99 12.45 -1.33
CA LEU A 927 -39.37 12.47 -0.83
C LEU A 927 -39.78 13.80 -0.20
N PHE A 928 -38.84 14.56 0.36
CA PHE A 928 -39.12 15.81 1.07
C PHE A 928 -38.42 17.01 0.45
N ASP A 929 -37.09 16.99 0.40
CA ASP A 929 -36.29 18.17 0.05
C ASP A 929 -36.54 18.61 -1.42
N LEU A 930 -36.48 17.68 -2.38
CA LEU A 930 -36.75 17.95 -3.80
C LEU A 930 -38.22 18.38 -4.07
N PRO A 931 -39.27 17.70 -3.55
CA PRO A 931 -40.64 18.20 -3.64
C PRO A 931 -40.88 19.56 -2.99
N MET A 932 -40.24 19.87 -1.86
CA MET A 932 -40.31 21.20 -1.24
C MET A 932 -39.62 22.27 -2.08
N ALA A 933 -38.46 21.96 -2.68
CA ALA A 933 -37.79 22.85 -3.63
C ALA A 933 -38.64 23.12 -4.87
N ILE A 934 -39.25 22.08 -5.46
CA ILE A 934 -40.19 22.22 -6.58
C ILE A 934 -41.39 23.08 -6.18
N CYS A 935 -41.99 22.87 -5.01
CA CYS A 935 -43.10 23.70 -4.53
C CYS A 935 -42.70 25.16 -4.34
N GLY A 936 -41.58 25.41 -3.65
CA GLY A 936 -41.04 26.76 -3.43
C GLY A 936 -40.73 27.48 -4.74
N CYS A 937 -40.09 26.80 -5.68
CA CYS A 937 -39.74 27.33 -7.01
C CYS A 937 -40.90 27.45 -7.98
N LEU A 938 -42.02 26.74 -7.79
CA LEU A 938 -43.25 26.94 -8.55
C LEU A 938 -44.23 27.91 -7.84
N GLY A 939 -43.89 28.41 -6.65
CA GLY A 939 -44.76 29.29 -5.86
C GLY A 939 -45.99 28.59 -5.27
N LEU A 940 -45.95 27.26 -5.19
CA LEU A 940 -47.02 26.43 -4.64
C LEU A 940 -46.94 26.40 -3.10
N PRO A 941 -48.09 26.34 -2.40
CA PRO A 941 -48.10 26.27 -0.94
C PRO A 941 -47.54 24.92 -0.47
N ILE A 942 -46.37 24.93 0.19
CA ILE A 942 -45.78 23.74 0.81
C ILE A 942 -46.73 23.20 1.90
N PRO A 943 -47.12 21.91 1.88
CA PRO A 943 -48.00 21.35 2.91
C PRO A 943 -47.37 21.43 4.31
N GLY A 944 -48.11 21.93 5.30
CA GLY A 944 -47.61 22.06 6.68
C GLY A 944 -47.13 20.72 7.28
N ASN A 945 -47.83 19.62 6.95
CA ASN A 945 -47.48 18.28 7.41
C ASN A 945 -46.17 17.76 6.79
N ALA A 946 -45.82 18.21 5.57
CA ALA A 946 -44.57 17.79 4.92
C ALA A 946 -43.36 18.34 5.67
N ARG A 947 -43.40 19.62 6.06
CA ARG A 947 -42.36 20.27 6.89
C ARG A 947 -42.19 19.66 8.28
N PHE A 948 -43.25 19.05 8.82
CA PHE A 948 -43.16 18.33 10.10
C PHE A 948 -42.55 16.93 9.91
N ALA A 949 -42.91 16.22 8.85
CA ALA A 949 -42.33 14.92 8.51
C ALA A 949 -40.84 15.03 8.14
N ASP A 950 -40.48 16.05 7.35
CA ASP A 950 -39.12 16.47 7.00
C ASP A 950 -38.23 16.71 8.23
N ALA A 951 -38.66 17.57 9.15
CA ALA A 951 -37.93 17.81 10.40
C ALA A 951 -37.80 16.55 11.28
N VAL A 952 -38.83 15.71 11.35
CA VAL A 952 -38.78 14.42 12.08
C VAL A 952 -37.82 13.44 11.41
N LEU A 953 -37.80 13.35 10.07
CA LEU A 953 -36.89 12.48 9.34
C LEU A 953 -35.44 12.95 9.47
N THR A 954 -35.16 14.25 9.34
CA THR A 954 -33.85 14.86 9.59
C THR A 954 -33.32 14.54 10.99
N ILE A 955 -34.18 14.57 12.02
CA ILE A 955 -33.82 14.20 13.39
C ILE A 955 -33.53 12.70 13.50
N VAL A 956 -34.39 11.84 12.94
CA VAL A 956 -34.18 10.37 12.93
C VAL A 956 -32.90 10.00 12.19
N GLU A 957 -32.64 10.61 11.03
CA GLU A 957 -31.39 10.47 10.30
C GLU A 957 -30.18 10.90 11.14
N GLY A 958 -30.27 12.04 11.84
CA GLY A 958 -29.21 12.53 12.72
C GLY A 958 -28.89 11.56 13.85
N ILE A 959 -29.91 10.95 14.44
CA ILE A 959 -29.77 9.90 15.46
C ILE A 959 -29.12 8.65 14.85
N VAL A 960 -29.64 8.13 13.73
CA VAL A 960 -29.13 6.90 13.09
C VAL A 960 -27.69 7.08 12.61
N LYS A 961 -27.35 8.23 11.99
CA LYS A 961 -25.97 8.63 11.66
C LYS A 961 -25.05 8.48 12.86
N GLN A 962 -25.45 9.04 14.00
CA GLN A 962 -24.63 9.03 15.20
C GLN A 962 -24.57 7.67 15.88
N THR A 963 -25.67 6.91 15.94
CA THR A 963 -25.70 5.54 16.48
C THR A 963 -24.84 4.56 15.66
N ILE A 964 -24.66 4.79 14.35
CA ILE A 964 -23.78 3.96 13.51
C ILE A 964 -22.32 4.44 13.56
N THR A 965 -22.07 5.76 13.57
CA THR A 965 -20.69 6.30 13.59
C THR A 965 -20.03 6.20 14.98
N ASN A 966 -20.82 6.38 16.05
CA ASN A 966 -20.34 6.53 17.43
C ASN A 966 -21.11 5.63 18.41
N GLY A 967 -21.55 4.45 17.93
CA GLY A 967 -22.46 3.55 18.64
C GLY A 967 -22.04 3.18 20.06
N ASP A 968 -20.79 2.77 20.24
CA ASP A 968 -20.29 2.32 21.56
C ASP A 968 -20.34 3.43 22.63
N GLN A 969 -20.09 4.69 22.25
CA GLN A 969 -20.23 5.83 23.16
C GLN A 969 -21.70 6.16 23.48
N ILE A 970 -22.58 6.12 22.48
CA ILE A 970 -23.97 6.56 22.61
C ILE A 970 -24.84 5.51 23.32
N ILE A 971 -24.64 4.22 23.00
CA ILE A 971 -25.41 3.10 23.55
C ILE A 971 -24.97 2.76 24.99
N SER A 972 -23.77 3.20 25.41
CA SER A 972 -23.20 2.97 26.76
C SER A 972 -24.14 3.28 27.93
N SER A 973 -25.08 4.22 27.80
CA SER A 973 -26.18 4.37 28.74
C SER A 973 -27.40 5.09 28.15
N GLY A 974 -28.60 4.73 28.63
CA GLY A 974 -29.85 5.41 28.25
C GLY A 974 -29.89 6.91 28.64
N ALA A 975 -29.02 7.36 29.54
CA ALA A 975 -28.87 8.77 29.88
C ALA A 975 -28.21 9.57 28.74
N ASN A 976 -27.26 8.96 28.02
CA ASN A 976 -26.57 9.60 26.89
C ASN A 976 -27.53 9.75 25.70
N VAL A 977 -28.34 8.72 25.44
CA VAL A 977 -29.43 8.77 24.44
C VAL A 977 -30.43 9.89 24.74
N MET A 978 -30.88 10.04 25.99
CA MET A 978 -31.81 11.12 26.35
C MET A 978 -31.20 12.53 26.30
N LYS A 979 -29.88 12.67 26.51
CA LYS A 979 -29.16 13.93 26.29
C LYS A 979 -29.04 14.28 24.81
N LEU A 980 -28.69 13.31 23.97
CA LEU A 980 -28.63 13.44 22.51
C LEU A 980 -29.96 13.96 21.93
N LEU A 981 -31.08 13.46 22.45
CA LEU A 981 -32.45 13.84 22.06
C LEU A 981 -32.92 15.21 22.58
N THR A 982 -32.20 15.85 23.51
CA THR A 982 -32.64 17.10 24.16
C THR A 982 -31.74 18.31 23.89
N GLY A 983 -30.66 18.13 23.12
CA GLY A 983 -29.81 19.22 22.62
C GLY A 983 -28.93 19.93 23.66
N ASN A 984 -28.98 19.52 24.93
CA ASN A 984 -28.26 20.16 26.03
C ASN A 984 -27.16 19.26 26.61
N GLU A 985 -25.95 19.82 26.69
CA GLU A 985 -24.81 19.38 27.51
C GLU A 985 -24.53 17.87 27.58
N ILE A 986 -23.61 17.40 26.72
CA ILE A 986 -22.84 16.16 26.92
C ILE A 986 -21.81 16.39 28.05
N ILE A 987 -22.28 16.83 29.22
CA ILE A 987 -21.50 16.94 30.45
C ILE A 987 -22.04 15.89 31.42
N ASN A 988 -21.37 14.75 31.45
CA ASN A 988 -21.20 13.96 32.67
C ASN A 988 -19.92 13.13 32.49
N LYS A 989 -19.05 13.10 33.50
CA LYS A 989 -17.76 12.38 33.40
C LYS A 989 -17.97 10.86 33.54
N THR A 990 -18.39 10.20 32.47
CA THR A 990 -18.00 8.80 32.24
C THR A 990 -16.49 8.77 32.04
N SER A 991 -15.82 7.78 32.63
CA SER A 991 -14.35 7.68 32.73
C SER A 991 -13.66 8.05 31.42
N THR A 992 -12.82 9.08 31.47
CA THR A 992 -12.05 9.53 30.31
C THR A 992 -10.97 8.50 29.98
N THR A 993 -10.49 8.49 28.75
CA THR A 993 -9.30 7.71 28.38
C THR A 993 -8.06 8.12 29.19
N VAL A 994 -8.03 9.32 29.78
CA VAL A 994 -7.02 9.75 30.75
C VAL A 994 -7.14 8.99 32.07
N ASP A 995 -8.35 8.72 32.55
CA ASP A 995 -8.55 7.95 33.78
C ASP A 995 -8.08 6.50 33.60
N GLU A 996 -8.31 5.90 32.42
CA GLU A 996 -7.71 4.61 32.05
C GLU A 996 -6.18 4.68 31.90
N LEU A 997 -5.66 5.69 31.20
CA LEU A 997 -4.22 5.87 30.95
C LEU A 997 -3.44 6.11 32.24
N GLN A 998 -3.92 6.99 33.11
CA GLN A 998 -3.36 7.23 34.43
C GLN A 998 -3.44 5.96 35.28
N THR A 999 -4.54 5.20 35.18
CA THR A 999 -4.64 3.87 35.82
C THR A 999 -3.63 2.86 35.26
N ILE A 1000 -3.26 2.91 33.98
CA ILE A 1000 -2.21 2.06 33.40
C ILE A 1000 -0.82 2.48 33.88
N ILE A 1001 -0.55 3.79 33.98
CA ILE A 1001 0.72 4.37 34.43
C ILE A 1001 0.94 4.15 35.94
N ASP A 1002 -0.11 4.27 36.76
CA ASP A 1002 -0.05 4.10 38.23
C ASP A 1002 -0.19 2.64 38.67
N LYS A 1003 -0.71 1.75 37.82
CA LYS A 1003 -0.58 0.30 38.02
C LYS A 1003 0.90 -0.07 38.01
N ASN A 1004 1.31 -0.89 38.97
CA ASN A 1004 2.63 -1.52 39.03
C ASN A 1004 2.78 -2.64 37.97
N SER A 1005 2.65 -2.22 36.70
CA SER A 1005 2.65 -3.01 35.47
C SER A 1005 3.96 -2.82 34.71
N SER A 1006 4.30 -3.73 33.78
CA SER A 1006 5.50 -3.55 32.96
C SER A 1006 5.31 -2.43 31.94
N CYS A 1007 4.09 -2.23 31.44
CA CYS A 1007 3.74 -1.11 30.57
C CYS A 1007 3.90 0.24 31.28
N GLY A 1008 3.23 0.47 32.42
CA GLY A 1008 3.25 1.75 33.14
C GLY A 1008 4.65 2.21 33.53
N TRP A 1009 5.50 1.28 33.97
CA TRP A 1009 6.91 1.57 34.26
C TRP A 1009 7.72 1.95 33.01
N GLN A 1010 7.52 1.26 31.88
CA GLN A 1010 8.18 1.60 30.61
C GLN A 1010 7.73 2.97 30.09
N LEU A 1011 6.44 3.30 30.14
CA LEU A 1011 5.90 4.59 29.70
C LEU A 1011 6.47 5.76 30.53
N LYS A 1012 6.61 5.58 31.84
CA LYS A 1012 7.24 6.58 32.71
C LYS A 1012 8.71 6.82 32.33
N ARG A 1013 9.50 5.74 32.19
CA ARG A 1013 10.91 5.81 31.76
C ARG A 1013 11.07 6.36 30.34
N LEU A 1014 10.08 6.18 29.46
CA LEU A 1014 10.06 6.80 28.13
C LEU A 1014 9.95 8.33 28.23
N ALA A 1015 9.06 8.87 29.08
CA ALA A 1015 8.92 10.31 29.29
C ALA A 1015 10.20 10.95 29.84
N ASP A 1016 10.88 10.31 30.79
CA ASP A 1016 12.18 10.76 31.31
C ASP A 1016 13.24 10.84 30.20
N ARG A 1017 13.30 9.83 29.32
CA ARG A 1017 14.25 9.77 28.20
C ARG A 1017 13.96 10.82 27.13
N ILE A 1018 12.70 11.04 26.77
CA ILE A 1018 12.28 12.11 25.85
C ILE A 1018 12.70 13.47 26.41
N THR A 1019 12.43 13.71 27.70
CA THR A 1019 12.80 14.94 28.40
C THR A 1019 14.29 15.21 28.31
N LEU A 1020 15.14 14.22 28.62
CA LEU A 1020 16.60 14.32 28.49
C LEU A 1020 17.06 14.55 27.04
N ALA A 1021 16.45 13.86 26.07
CA ALA A 1021 16.79 13.98 24.66
C ALA A 1021 16.45 15.37 24.09
N VAL A 1022 15.31 15.97 24.46
CA VAL A 1022 14.97 17.34 24.05
C VAL A 1022 15.94 18.34 24.70
N TYR A 1023 16.21 18.23 26.00
CA TYR A 1023 17.17 19.11 26.67
C TYR A 1023 18.59 19.03 26.08
N LYS A 1024 19.05 17.85 25.63
CA LYS A 1024 20.32 17.69 24.90
C LYS A 1024 20.42 18.63 23.70
N TYR A 1025 19.33 18.82 22.94
CA TYR A 1025 19.31 19.72 21.79
C TYR A 1025 19.04 21.19 22.17
N ARG A 1026 18.21 21.46 23.20
CA ARG A 1026 18.01 22.84 23.73
C ARG A 1026 19.29 23.46 24.29
N ASN A 1027 20.24 22.64 24.73
CA ASN A 1027 21.56 23.09 25.18
C ASN A 1027 22.53 23.44 24.02
N VAL A 1028 22.14 23.22 22.75
CA VAL A 1028 22.99 23.37 21.56
C VAL A 1028 22.42 24.33 20.52
N SER A 1029 21.09 24.53 20.47
CA SER A 1029 20.45 25.63 19.74
C SER A 1029 19.31 26.20 20.58
N ASP A 1030 19.12 27.51 20.51
CA ASP A 1030 18.00 28.26 21.12
C ASP A 1030 16.76 28.31 20.22
N LYS A 1031 16.93 28.09 18.91
CA LYS A 1031 15.84 28.05 17.92
C LYS A 1031 14.99 26.78 18.05
N VAL A 1032 13.68 26.97 18.21
CA VAL A 1032 12.68 25.89 18.36
C VAL A 1032 12.72 24.91 17.18
N ASP A 1033 12.93 25.41 15.96
CA ASP A 1033 12.77 24.64 14.72
C ASP A 1033 14.02 23.80 14.42
N ASP A 1034 15.22 24.33 14.69
CA ASP A 1034 16.47 23.56 14.79
C ASP A 1034 16.34 22.39 15.79
N ILE A 1035 15.72 22.64 16.95
CA ILE A 1035 15.48 21.61 17.98
C ILE A 1035 14.48 20.59 17.42
N ARG A 1036 13.38 21.04 16.79
CA ARG A 1036 12.33 20.17 16.25
C ARG A 1036 12.89 19.19 15.22
N VAL A 1037 13.64 19.66 14.23
CA VAL A 1037 14.26 18.80 13.20
C VAL A 1037 15.22 17.77 13.79
N LYS A 1038 15.98 18.13 14.83
CA LYS A 1038 16.93 17.22 15.51
C LYS A 1038 16.23 16.20 16.41
N VAL A 1039 15.21 16.60 17.16
CA VAL A 1039 14.43 15.71 18.03
C VAL A 1039 13.63 14.71 17.19
N TYR A 1040 12.93 15.16 16.14
CA TYR A 1040 12.13 14.29 15.27
C TYR A 1040 12.97 13.24 14.53
N LYS A 1041 14.27 13.48 14.33
CA LYS A 1041 15.22 12.52 13.73
C LYS A 1041 16.00 11.69 14.76
N SER A 1042 15.66 11.77 16.04
CA SER A 1042 16.39 11.08 17.12
C SER A 1042 15.80 9.70 17.43
N ALA A 1043 16.64 8.77 17.88
CA ALA A 1043 16.24 7.39 18.18
C ALA A 1043 15.14 7.28 19.26
N VAL A 1044 14.99 8.27 20.15
CA VAL A 1044 13.89 8.23 21.14
C VAL A 1044 12.53 8.43 20.48
N VAL A 1045 12.47 9.22 19.40
CA VAL A 1045 11.22 9.42 18.62
C VAL A 1045 10.98 8.25 17.68
N LEU A 1046 12.01 7.84 16.93
CA LEU A 1046 11.88 6.86 15.84
C LEU A 1046 11.83 5.40 16.32
N ASN A 1047 12.41 5.09 17.49
CA ASN A 1047 12.55 3.72 17.97
C ASN A 1047 11.90 3.55 19.36
N ASP A 1048 12.26 4.37 20.36
CA ASP A 1048 11.77 4.15 21.73
C ASP A 1048 10.26 4.36 21.90
N ILE A 1049 9.68 5.44 21.33
CA ILE A 1049 8.22 5.65 21.39
C ILE A 1049 7.48 4.47 20.71
N PRO A 1050 7.78 4.09 19.45
CA PRO A 1050 7.17 2.93 18.80
C PRO A 1050 7.28 1.63 19.61
N ILE A 1051 8.49 1.26 20.07
CA ILE A 1051 8.74 0.00 20.78
C ILE A 1051 7.99 -0.05 22.12
N VAL A 1052 8.15 0.96 22.97
CA VAL A 1052 7.52 0.97 24.30
C VAL A 1052 5.99 1.01 24.19
N THR A 1053 5.44 1.78 23.26
CA THR A 1053 3.98 1.81 23.07
C THR A 1053 3.46 0.48 22.52
N ASN A 1054 4.19 -0.19 21.61
CA ASN A 1054 3.76 -1.48 21.08
C ASN A 1054 3.87 -2.61 22.13
N ASN A 1055 4.93 -2.62 22.96
CA ASN A 1055 5.09 -3.60 24.05
C ASN A 1055 3.89 -3.61 25.01
N CYS A 1056 3.29 -2.44 25.29
CA CYS A 1056 2.08 -2.33 26.11
C CYS A 1056 0.89 -3.15 25.56
N MET A 1057 0.82 -3.41 24.25
CA MET A 1057 -0.22 -4.28 23.68
C MET A 1057 -0.18 -5.71 24.27
N GLY A 1058 0.99 -6.20 24.69
CA GLY A 1058 1.13 -7.54 25.26
C GLY A 1058 0.33 -7.73 26.54
N GLU A 1059 0.28 -6.70 27.41
CA GLU A 1059 -0.59 -6.69 28.60
C GLU A 1059 -2.05 -6.42 28.20
N ILE A 1060 -2.31 -5.48 27.29
CA ILE A 1060 -3.67 -5.05 26.92
C ILE A 1060 -4.47 -6.17 26.23
N LEU A 1061 -3.85 -6.94 25.33
CA LEU A 1061 -4.47 -8.07 24.62
C LEU A 1061 -4.93 -9.22 25.54
N THR A 1062 -4.52 -9.23 26.81
CA THR A 1062 -5.05 -10.19 27.81
C THR A 1062 -6.44 -9.81 28.34
N THR A 1063 -6.91 -8.57 28.08
CA THR A 1063 -8.15 -8.02 28.66
C THR A 1063 -9.05 -7.24 27.69
N LYS A 1064 -8.50 -6.71 26.58
CA LYS A 1064 -9.25 -6.00 25.53
C LYS A 1064 -9.19 -6.75 24.20
N THR A 1065 -10.10 -6.40 23.27
CA THR A 1065 -10.10 -6.90 21.89
C THR A 1065 -8.88 -6.38 21.11
N LEU A 1066 -8.58 -7.02 19.97
CA LEU A 1066 -7.48 -6.62 19.08
C LEU A 1066 -7.58 -5.14 18.67
N THR A 1067 -8.76 -4.69 18.24
CA THR A 1067 -9.01 -3.29 17.84
C THR A 1067 -8.75 -2.32 19.00
N ALA A 1068 -9.32 -2.60 20.18
CA ALA A 1068 -9.17 -1.74 21.36
C ALA A 1068 -7.74 -1.73 21.93
N ALA A 1069 -6.94 -2.78 21.70
CA ALA A 1069 -5.51 -2.79 22.01
C ALA A 1069 -4.72 -1.85 21.07
N TYR A 1070 -5.01 -1.89 19.77
CA TYR A 1070 -4.42 -0.96 18.81
C TYR A 1070 -4.84 0.50 19.06
N GLU A 1071 -6.14 0.77 19.32
CA GLU A 1071 -6.64 2.10 19.69
C GLU A 1071 -5.92 2.66 20.93
N THR A 1072 -5.71 1.82 21.95
CA THR A 1072 -4.97 2.21 23.16
C THR A 1072 -3.51 2.54 22.83
N ARG A 1073 -2.83 1.77 21.98
CA ARG A 1073 -1.46 2.05 21.53
C ARG A 1073 -1.37 3.36 20.74
N ASP A 1074 -2.30 3.60 19.83
CA ASP A 1074 -2.26 4.76 18.95
C ASP A 1074 -2.52 6.06 19.74
N LEU A 1075 -3.40 6.00 20.76
CA LEU A 1075 -3.56 7.05 21.76
C LEU A 1075 -2.27 7.30 22.57
N LEU A 1076 -1.54 6.25 22.98
CA LEU A 1076 -0.24 6.42 23.63
C LEU A 1076 0.75 7.14 22.73
N ARG A 1077 0.85 6.75 21.45
CA ARG A 1077 1.73 7.37 20.44
C ARG A 1077 1.40 8.85 20.26
N LYS A 1078 0.11 9.20 20.13
CA LYS A 1078 -0.35 10.59 20.04
C LYS A 1078 -0.02 11.41 21.30
N THR A 1079 -0.23 10.83 22.48
CA THR A 1079 0.11 11.46 23.77
C THR A 1079 1.60 11.78 23.86
N PHE A 1080 2.48 10.82 23.53
CA PHE A 1080 3.93 11.05 23.52
C PHE A 1080 4.37 12.06 22.46
N GLY A 1081 3.70 12.12 21.30
CA GLY A 1081 3.98 13.14 20.30
C GLY A 1081 3.72 14.57 20.78
N VAL A 1082 2.69 14.79 21.60
CA VAL A 1082 2.44 16.11 22.20
C VAL A 1082 3.37 16.40 23.38
N ILE A 1083 3.79 15.40 24.15
CA ILE A 1083 4.87 15.57 25.15
C ILE A 1083 6.16 16.05 24.46
N VAL A 1084 6.52 15.45 23.31
CA VAL A 1084 7.64 15.86 22.47
C VAL A 1084 7.49 17.31 21.99
N ASP A 1085 6.35 17.67 21.38
CA ASP A 1085 6.11 19.03 20.87
C ASP A 1085 6.11 20.09 22.00
N GLN A 1086 5.46 19.82 23.16
CA GLN A 1086 5.46 20.74 24.30
C GLN A 1086 6.88 21.02 24.83
N LEU A 1087 7.74 19.99 24.90
CA LEU A 1087 9.14 20.14 25.33
C LEU A 1087 9.98 20.90 24.30
N ILE A 1088 9.71 20.71 23.00
CA ILE A 1088 10.36 21.45 21.90
C ILE A 1088 9.93 22.93 21.90
N GLU A 1089 8.64 23.21 22.08
CA GLU A 1089 8.08 24.57 22.03
C GLU A 1089 8.39 25.33 23.34
N THR A 1090 8.04 24.77 24.50
CA THR A 1090 8.05 25.48 25.80
C THR A 1090 9.17 25.09 26.76
N GLY A 1091 9.85 23.97 26.52
CA GLY A 1091 10.82 23.38 27.47
C GLY A 1091 10.18 22.74 28.71
N LYS A 1092 8.85 22.53 28.69
CA LYS A 1092 8.07 21.89 29.75
C LYS A 1092 7.03 20.97 29.13
N THR A 1093 6.40 20.12 29.93
CA THR A 1093 5.25 19.30 29.53
C THR A 1093 4.26 19.21 30.69
N ASP A 1094 2.98 18.99 30.37
CA ASP A 1094 1.92 18.62 31.31
C ASP A 1094 1.69 17.10 31.38
N MET A 1095 2.59 16.31 30.80
CA MET A 1095 2.48 14.86 30.58
C MET A 1095 1.36 14.44 29.61
N GLY A 1096 0.94 15.34 28.71
CA GLY A 1096 -0.06 15.07 27.68
C GLY A 1096 -1.51 15.24 28.18
N LYS A 1097 -1.72 15.87 29.33
CA LYS A 1097 -3.04 16.06 29.94
C LYS A 1097 -3.97 16.89 29.03
N ASP A 1098 -3.45 17.95 28.43
CA ASP A 1098 -4.13 18.80 27.44
C ASP A 1098 -4.57 18.03 26.18
N VAL A 1099 -3.96 16.89 25.86
CA VAL A 1099 -4.23 16.15 24.60
C VAL A 1099 -5.65 15.63 24.60
N ALA A 1100 -5.98 14.82 25.61
CA ALA A 1100 -7.30 14.24 25.74
C ALA A 1100 -8.37 15.27 26.05
N GLU A 1101 -8.04 16.37 26.77
CA GLU A 1101 -8.99 17.46 26.96
C GLU A 1101 -9.31 18.17 25.64
N LYS A 1102 -8.32 18.40 24.77
CA LYS A 1102 -8.52 19.03 23.45
C LYS A 1102 -9.18 18.11 22.43
N ASP A 1103 -8.79 16.84 22.38
CA ASP A 1103 -9.43 15.83 21.52
C ASP A 1103 -10.89 15.61 21.92
N TYR A 1104 -11.17 15.37 23.20
CA TYR A 1104 -12.54 15.20 23.71
C TYR A 1104 -13.39 16.46 23.49
N MET A 1105 -12.85 17.65 23.76
CA MET A 1105 -13.58 18.89 23.51
C MET A 1105 -13.84 19.14 22.02
N LEU A 1106 -12.95 18.72 21.12
CA LEU A 1106 -13.16 18.79 19.67
C LEU A 1106 -14.23 17.78 19.21
N GLU A 1107 -14.14 16.54 19.67
CA GLU A 1107 -15.09 15.46 19.38
C GLU A 1107 -16.49 15.85 19.86
N VAL A 1108 -16.63 16.26 21.12
CA VAL A 1108 -17.88 16.78 21.71
C VAL A 1108 -18.36 18.04 21.00
N ALA A 1109 -17.46 18.93 20.54
CA ALA A 1109 -17.86 20.11 19.77
C ALA A 1109 -18.40 19.75 18.39
N ASN A 1110 -17.75 18.86 17.63
CA ASN A 1110 -18.24 18.46 16.31
C ASN A 1110 -19.56 17.66 16.44
N MET A 1111 -19.62 16.72 17.39
CA MET A 1111 -20.85 16.00 17.76
C MET A 1111 -21.99 16.96 18.10
N GLY A 1112 -21.73 17.94 18.98
CA GLY A 1112 -22.68 18.97 19.37
C GLY A 1112 -23.13 19.84 18.20
N LEU A 1113 -22.21 20.26 17.33
CA LEU A 1113 -22.51 21.07 16.15
C LEU A 1113 -23.32 20.29 15.10
N ILE A 1114 -23.02 19.00 14.88
CA ILE A 1114 -23.82 18.12 14.00
C ILE A 1114 -25.24 17.96 14.56
N VAL A 1115 -25.40 17.72 15.86
CA VAL A 1115 -26.73 17.61 16.49
C VAL A 1115 -27.48 18.94 16.41
N LEU A 1116 -26.85 20.06 16.78
CA LEU A 1116 -27.43 21.40 16.65
C LEU A 1116 -27.79 21.75 15.20
N SER A 1117 -27.06 21.22 14.21
CA SER A 1117 -27.35 21.44 12.79
C SER A 1117 -28.67 20.83 12.31
N THR A 1118 -29.27 19.90 13.07
CA THR A 1118 -30.61 19.35 12.79
C THR A 1118 -31.76 20.24 13.29
N VAL A 1119 -31.47 21.20 14.19
CA VAL A 1119 -32.47 22.07 14.84
C VAL A 1119 -32.21 23.57 14.65
N ASP A 1120 -31.12 23.95 13.99
CA ASP A 1120 -30.76 25.34 13.70
C ASP A 1120 -31.38 25.84 12.36
N PRO A 1121 -32.40 26.72 12.39
CA PRO A 1121 -33.04 27.24 11.17
C PRO A 1121 -32.17 28.25 10.40
N THR A 1122 -31.01 28.65 10.93
CA THR A 1122 -30.05 29.52 10.22
C THR A 1122 -29.00 28.72 9.46
N GLY A 1123 -28.71 27.49 9.90
CA GLY A 1123 -27.64 26.64 9.36
C GLY A 1123 -26.22 27.04 9.80
N ILE A 1124 -26.07 27.98 10.74
CA ILE A 1124 -24.78 28.39 11.32
C ILE A 1124 -24.09 27.20 12.00
N ALA A 1125 -24.82 26.36 12.73
CA ALA A 1125 -24.28 25.15 13.35
C ALA A 1125 -23.80 24.13 12.29
N TYR A 1126 -24.53 23.99 11.17
CA TYR A 1126 -24.10 23.17 10.04
C TYR A 1126 -22.82 23.72 9.39
N MET A 1127 -22.76 25.02 9.15
CA MET A 1127 -21.58 25.68 8.61
C MET A 1127 -20.38 25.49 9.54
N ALA A 1128 -20.56 25.69 10.85
CA ALA A 1128 -19.50 25.54 11.84
C ALA A 1128 -18.92 24.12 11.87
N SER A 1129 -19.73 23.05 11.79
CA SER A 1129 -19.19 21.67 11.70
C SER A 1129 -18.41 21.38 10.41
N GLN A 1130 -18.50 22.22 9.37
CA GLN A 1130 -17.63 22.11 8.19
C GLN A 1130 -16.26 22.79 8.38
N PHE A 1131 -16.05 23.53 9.46
CA PHE A 1131 -14.80 24.24 9.75
C PHE A 1131 -14.19 23.90 11.12
N VAL A 1132 -14.94 23.28 12.04
CA VAL A 1132 -14.42 22.67 13.28
C VAL A 1132 -14.01 21.23 12.96
N GLN A 1133 -12.71 21.04 12.70
CA GLN A 1133 -12.11 19.78 12.26
C GLN A 1133 -10.76 19.55 12.98
N PRO A 1134 -10.32 18.29 13.15
CA PRO A 1134 -9.05 17.96 13.81
C PRO A 1134 -7.82 18.52 13.09
N ILE A 1135 -6.71 18.62 13.83
CA ILE A 1135 -5.40 18.94 13.25
C ILE A 1135 -4.70 17.63 12.88
N CYS A 1136 -4.29 17.49 11.63
CA CYS A 1136 -3.43 16.41 11.17
C CYS A 1136 -2.05 16.56 11.84
N GLY A 1137 -1.73 15.66 12.76
CA GLY A 1137 -0.37 15.47 13.25
C GLY A 1137 0.47 14.60 12.30
N PRO A 1138 1.81 14.72 12.32
CA PRO A 1138 2.70 13.90 11.52
C PRO A 1138 2.69 12.43 11.99
N THR A 1139 2.77 11.49 11.05
CA THR A 1139 2.80 10.02 11.29
C THR A 1139 4.15 9.50 11.80
N ALA A 1140 4.95 10.33 12.47
CA ALA A 1140 6.33 10.04 12.85
C ALA A 1140 6.52 8.95 13.93
N TYR A 1141 5.44 8.50 14.58
CA TYR A 1141 5.47 7.64 15.77
C TYR A 1141 5.13 6.17 15.49
N LEU A 1142 5.20 5.72 14.23
CA LEU A 1142 4.97 4.32 13.85
C LEU A 1142 6.25 3.48 13.93
N GLY A 1143 7.41 4.09 13.68
CA GLY A 1143 8.72 3.46 13.75
C GLY A 1143 8.97 2.41 12.66
N GLU A 1144 9.94 1.55 12.94
CA GLU A 1144 10.28 0.42 12.07
C GLU A 1144 9.24 -0.70 12.24
N ILE A 1145 8.70 -1.17 11.12
CA ILE A 1145 7.65 -2.20 11.11
C ILE A 1145 8.27 -3.61 11.02
N ASP A 1146 7.52 -4.55 11.57
CA ASP A 1146 7.76 -6.00 11.61
C ASP A 1146 7.32 -6.74 10.34
N ASP A 1147 7.97 -7.86 10.04
CA ASP A 1147 7.63 -8.78 8.93
C ASP A 1147 6.14 -9.20 8.94
N GLY A 1148 5.52 -9.29 7.76
CA GLY A 1148 4.15 -9.77 7.61
C GLY A 1148 3.54 -9.53 6.22
N THR A 1149 2.25 -9.85 6.09
CA THR A 1149 1.46 -9.48 4.90
C THR A 1149 1.22 -7.97 4.88
N LEU A 1150 1.05 -7.36 3.70
CA LEU A 1150 0.80 -5.91 3.61
C LEU A 1150 -0.49 -5.48 4.33
N HIS A 1151 -1.50 -6.36 4.36
CA HIS A 1151 -2.73 -6.15 5.12
C HIS A 1151 -2.47 -6.05 6.62
N ASP A 1152 -1.84 -7.08 7.20
CA ASP A 1152 -1.67 -7.16 8.66
C ASP A 1152 -0.56 -6.21 9.14
N ALA A 1153 0.57 -6.14 8.42
CA ALA A 1153 1.76 -5.38 8.80
C ALA A 1153 1.72 -3.90 8.39
N LEU A 1154 1.38 -3.58 7.13
CA LEU A 1154 1.44 -2.22 6.58
C LEU A 1154 0.07 -1.52 6.51
N GLY A 1155 -1.01 -2.19 6.92
CA GLY A 1155 -2.36 -1.63 6.95
C GLY A 1155 -2.96 -1.43 5.56
N LEU A 1156 -2.72 -2.37 4.63
CA LEU A 1156 -3.23 -2.32 3.26
C LEU A 1156 -4.77 -2.35 3.23
N THR A 1157 -5.40 -1.27 2.78
CA THR A 1157 -6.86 -1.15 2.61
C THR A 1157 -7.26 -0.75 1.18
N SER A 1158 -8.31 -1.39 0.65
CA SER A 1158 -8.94 -1.01 -0.63
C SER A 1158 -10.39 -0.55 -0.40
N VAL A 1159 -10.75 0.61 -0.95
CA VAL A 1159 -12.13 1.13 -0.98
C VAL A 1159 -12.66 1.04 -2.41
N ASP A 1160 -13.91 0.61 -2.56
CA ASP A 1160 -14.57 0.31 -3.85
C ASP A 1160 -13.83 -0.82 -4.62
N GLU A 1161 -14.30 -1.19 -5.80
CA GLU A 1161 -13.92 -2.46 -6.43
C GLU A 1161 -12.55 -2.46 -7.12
N ALA A 1162 -12.06 -1.31 -7.61
CA ALA A 1162 -10.94 -1.22 -8.55
C ALA A 1162 -9.70 -1.98 -8.08
N PHE A 1163 -9.32 -1.87 -6.81
CA PHE A 1163 -8.11 -2.49 -6.27
C PHE A 1163 -8.37 -3.74 -5.41
N ARG A 1164 -9.62 -4.24 -5.39
CA ARG A 1164 -10.02 -5.33 -4.52
C ARG A 1164 -9.36 -6.65 -4.87
N GLY A 1165 -8.72 -7.25 -3.86
CA GLY A 1165 -7.90 -8.45 -3.99
C GLY A 1165 -6.42 -8.17 -4.27
N SER A 1166 -5.97 -6.92 -4.16
CA SER A 1166 -4.54 -6.59 -4.07
C SER A 1166 -3.94 -7.14 -2.77
N TYR A 1167 -2.71 -7.65 -2.82
CA TYR A 1167 -2.05 -8.36 -1.72
C TYR A 1167 -0.53 -8.25 -1.80
N GLY A 1168 0.19 -8.79 -0.81
CA GLY A 1168 1.65 -8.93 -0.87
C GLY A 1168 2.31 -9.03 0.50
N SER A 1169 3.62 -8.81 0.53
CA SER A 1169 4.47 -8.97 1.71
C SER A 1169 5.33 -7.75 2.00
N TYR A 1170 5.71 -7.61 3.27
CA TYR A 1170 6.83 -6.78 3.71
C TYR A 1170 7.78 -7.60 4.59
N THR A 1171 9.08 -7.47 4.34
CA THR A 1171 10.14 -8.00 5.21
C THR A 1171 11.01 -6.84 5.71
N HIS A 1172 11.37 -6.86 6.99
CA HIS A 1172 12.19 -5.84 7.62
C HIS A 1172 13.64 -5.90 7.13
N ALA A 1173 14.24 -7.08 7.07
CA ALA A 1173 15.48 -7.30 6.34
C ALA A 1173 15.18 -7.42 4.84
N GLY A 1174 15.90 -6.69 3.99
CA GLY A 1174 15.62 -6.68 2.55
C GLY A 1174 16.59 -5.86 1.72
N ASP A 1175 16.29 -5.76 0.42
CA ASP A 1175 17.12 -5.12 -0.60
C ASP A 1175 16.76 -3.63 -0.83
N GLY A 1176 15.94 -3.02 0.02
CA GLY A 1176 15.52 -1.63 -0.10
C GLY A 1176 14.49 -1.35 -1.20
N VAL A 1177 13.95 -2.35 -1.89
CA VAL A 1177 13.01 -2.17 -3.01
C VAL A 1177 11.55 -2.16 -2.54
N VAL A 1178 10.76 -1.29 -3.18
CA VAL A 1178 9.29 -1.29 -3.17
C VAL A 1178 8.82 -1.63 -4.58
N ARG A 1179 8.37 -2.88 -4.78
CA ARG A 1179 7.90 -3.45 -6.04
C ARG A 1179 6.37 -3.46 -6.07
N LEU A 1180 5.79 -2.80 -7.07
CA LEU A 1180 4.36 -2.86 -7.37
C LEU A 1180 4.17 -3.63 -8.68
N ILE A 1181 3.38 -4.70 -8.65
CA ILE A 1181 3.03 -5.52 -9.81
C ILE A 1181 1.55 -5.25 -10.11
N PHE A 1182 1.27 -4.36 -11.05
CA PHE A 1182 -0.08 -4.06 -11.49
C PHE A 1182 -0.62 -5.19 -12.37
N GLU A 1183 -1.74 -5.78 -11.98
CA GLU A 1183 -2.36 -6.94 -12.65
C GLU A 1183 -3.76 -6.56 -13.14
N SER A 1184 -3.86 -6.17 -14.41
CA SER A 1184 -5.12 -5.74 -15.02
C SER A 1184 -5.98 -6.94 -15.41
N VAL A 1185 -7.14 -7.07 -14.77
CA VAL A 1185 -8.26 -7.89 -15.29
C VAL A 1185 -9.33 -7.01 -15.93
N ASP A 1186 -8.95 -5.78 -16.28
CA ASP A 1186 -9.82 -4.79 -16.90
C ASP A 1186 -9.90 -4.95 -18.43
N THR A 1187 -11.01 -4.48 -19.00
CA THR A 1187 -11.29 -4.53 -20.45
C THR A 1187 -10.93 -3.23 -21.18
N LYS A 1188 -10.31 -2.29 -20.47
CA LYS A 1188 -9.86 -0.98 -20.98
C LYS A 1188 -8.55 -0.60 -20.29
N ASP A 1189 -7.72 0.14 -21.01
CA ASP A 1189 -6.53 0.78 -20.47
C ASP A 1189 -6.90 1.74 -19.33
N VAL A 1190 -6.01 1.86 -18.34
CA VAL A 1190 -6.15 2.74 -17.18
C VAL A 1190 -4.81 3.41 -16.88
N THR A 1191 -4.86 4.52 -16.13
CA THR A 1191 -3.65 5.10 -15.51
C THR A 1191 -3.84 5.04 -14.00
N VAL A 1192 -2.91 4.42 -13.27
CA VAL A 1192 -2.90 4.45 -11.80
C VAL A 1192 -2.02 5.61 -11.36
N VAL A 1193 -2.56 6.48 -10.52
CA VAL A 1193 -1.82 7.61 -9.93
C VAL A 1193 -1.38 7.20 -8.53
N ILE A 1194 -0.07 7.26 -8.28
CA ILE A 1194 0.58 6.96 -7.00
C ILE A 1194 0.83 8.28 -6.29
N HIS A 1195 0.30 8.43 -5.08
CA HIS A 1195 0.51 9.56 -4.18
C HIS A 1195 1.29 9.10 -2.95
N THR A 1196 2.16 9.96 -2.42
CA THR A 1196 2.95 9.70 -1.22
C THR A 1196 2.84 10.88 -0.26
N GLY A 1197 2.49 10.66 1.02
CA GLY A 1197 2.31 11.75 2.00
C GLY A 1197 1.16 12.73 1.65
N GLY A 1198 0.25 12.32 0.76
CA GLY A 1198 -0.82 13.13 0.18
C GLY A 1198 -0.45 13.91 -1.09
N THR A 1199 0.77 13.79 -1.64
CA THR A 1199 1.16 14.43 -2.91
C THR A 1199 1.40 13.41 -4.02
N GLU A 1200 0.90 13.71 -5.23
CA GLU A 1200 1.19 12.98 -6.47
C GLU A 1200 2.70 12.75 -6.66
N TYR A 1201 3.07 11.52 -7.01
CA TYR A 1201 4.45 11.04 -7.05
C TYR A 1201 4.80 10.33 -8.36
N ALA A 1202 3.88 9.53 -8.92
CA ALA A 1202 4.05 8.90 -10.23
C ALA A 1202 2.69 8.57 -10.88
N GLU A 1203 2.64 8.55 -12.21
CA GLU A 1203 1.55 7.95 -13.00
C GLU A 1203 2.07 6.65 -13.65
N VAL A 1204 1.23 5.60 -13.68
CA VAL A 1204 1.54 4.31 -14.31
C VAL A 1204 0.41 3.92 -15.26
N ASP A 1205 0.68 3.97 -16.56
CA ASP A 1205 -0.22 3.44 -17.59
C ASP A 1205 -0.23 1.90 -17.55
N VAL A 1206 -1.41 1.29 -17.50
CA VAL A 1206 -1.61 -0.17 -17.51
C VAL A 1206 -2.69 -0.51 -18.54
N GLY A 1207 -2.37 -1.35 -19.52
CA GLY A 1207 -3.30 -1.74 -20.58
C GLY A 1207 -4.44 -2.66 -20.12
N ALA A 1208 -5.43 -2.83 -20.99
CA ALA A 1208 -6.47 -3.85 -20.82
C ALA A 1208 -5.86 -5.26 -20.80
N GLY A 1209 -5.92 -5.96 -19.67
CA GLY A 1209 -5.34 -7.31 -19.52
C GLY A 1209 -3.83 -7.36 -19.28
N ASP A 1210 -3.14 -6.21 -19.20
CA ASP A 1210 -1.68 -6.15 -19.01
C ASP A 1210 -1.22 -6.43 -17.57
N THR A 1211 0.01 -6.92 -17.45
CA THR A 1211 0.79 -6.87 -16.21
C THR A 1211 1.92 -5.85 -16.34
N VAL A 1212 2.02 -4.88 -15.43
CA VAL A 1212 3.06 -3.83 -15.42
C VAL A 1212 3.77 -3.81 -14.07
N THR A 1213 5.10 -3.89 -14.06
CA THR A 1213 5.89 -3.72 -12.85
C THR A 1213 6.40 -2.29 -12.73
N TRP A 1214 6.25 -1.70 -11.55
CA TRP A 1214 6.83 -0.42 -11.14
C TRP A 1214 7.67 -0.65 -9.89
N GLU A 1215 8.80 0.05 -9.78
CA GLU A 1215 9.69 -0.05 -8.63
C GLU A 1215 10.00 1.34 -8.06
N SER A 1216 10.38 1.37 -6.79
CA SER A 1216 10.97 2.52 -6.10
C SER A 1216 11.80 2.04 -4.90
N THR A 1217 12.53 2.92 -4.22
CA THR A 1217 13.30 2.53 -3.02
C THR A 1217 12.60 2.93 -1.72
N ILE A 1218 12.80 2.14 -0.67
CA ILE A 1218 12.32 2.42 0.69
C ILE A 1218 12.76 3.83 1.14
N PRO A 1219 14.02 4.29 1.02
CA PRO A 1219 14.41 5.64 1.44
C PRO A 1219 13.88 6.80 0.58
N GLU A 1220 13.21 6.54 -0.54
CA GLU A 1220 12.45 7.56 -1.28
C GLU A 1220 11.00 7.65 -0.79
N LEU A 1221 10.46 6.57 -0.21
CA LEU A 1221 9.05 6.40 0.14
C LEU A 1221 8.76 6.31 1.65
N GLN A 1222 9.76 6.02 2.48
CA GLN A 1222 9.62 5.74 3.91
C GLN A 1222 9.01 6.89 4.71
N ASP A 1223 8.41 6.53 5.85
CA ASP A 1223 7.76 7.43 6.81
C ASP A 1223 6.56 8.20 6.20
N LYS A 1224 5.94 7.65 5.14
CA LYS A 1224 4.78 8.19 4.42
C LYS A 1224 3.71 7.12 4.23
N ASN A 1225 2.47 7.56 4.03
CA ASN A 1225 1.47 6.72 3.35
C ASN A 1225 1.74 6.68 1.84
N MET A 1226 1.31 5.58 1.21
CA MET A 1226 1.17 5.43 -0.23
C MET A 1226 -0.32 5.23 -0.52
N TYR A 1227 -0.88 6.12 -1.35
CA TYR A 1227 -2.28 6.10 -1.77
C TYR A 1227 -2.33 5.99 -3.30
N LEU A 1228 -3.12 5.05 -3.81
CA LEU A 1228 -3.31 4.80 -5.24
C LEU A 1228 -4.75 5.08 -5.61
N ASP A 1229 -4.99 5.88 -6.66
CA ASP A 1229 -6.30 6.00 -7.32
C ASP A 1229 -6.21 5.68 -8.81
N ARG A 1230 -7.28 5.09 -9.37
CA ARG A 1230 -7.29 4.52 -10.73
C ARG A 1230 -8.09 5.38 -11.69
N TRP A 1231 -7.38 6.22 -12.44
CA TRP A 1231 -7.95 7.14 -13.43
C TRP A 1231 -8.46 6.43 -14.69
N ARG A 1232 -9.56 6.96 -15.24
CA ARG A 1232 -9.98 6.75 -16.64
C ARG A 1232 -10.47 8.05 -17.27
N PRO A 1233 -10.28 8.25 -18.59
CA PRO A 1233 -10.93 9.34 -19.31
C PRO A 1233 -12.42 9.01 -19.50
N GLY A 1234 -13.30 9.85 -18.94
CA GLY A 1234 -14.75 9.69 -19.09
C GLY A 1234 -15.27 10.02 -20.49
N LEU A 1235 -16.56 9.75 -20.74
CA LEU A 1235 -17.23 10.29 -21.93
C LEU A 1235 -17.18 11.82 -21.87
N LEU A 1236 -16.78 12.47 -22.98
CA LEU A 1236 -16.39 13.89 -23.08
C LEU A 1236 -14.99 14.24 -22.51
N GLY A 1237 -14.19 13.28 -22.07
CA GLY A 1237 -12.79 13.51 -21.66
C GLY A 1237 -12.63 14.20 -20.29
N LEU A 1238 -13.69 14.27 -19.50
CA LEU A 1238 -13.59 14.73 -18.11
C LEU A 1238 -12.97 13.63 -17.24
N PRO A 1239 -12.07 13.98 -16.30
CA PRO A 1239 -11.46 13.01 -15.39
C PRO A 1239 -12.49 12.50 -14.38
N GLY A 1240 -12.47 11.20 -14.11
CA GLY A 1240 -13.26 10.59 -13.06
C GLY A 1240 -12.42 9.65 -12.20
N SER A 1241 -12.24 9.97 -10.92
CA SER A 1241 -11.65 9.11 -9.90
C SER A 1241 -12.63 8.01 -9.42
N GLY A 1242 -13.52 7.55 -10.30
CA GLY A 1242 -14.60 6.63 -9.98
C GLY A 1242 -14.16 5.18 -10.13
N GLY A 1243 -14.39 4.37 -9.10
CA GLY A 1243 -14.16 2.93 -9.08
C GLY A 1243 -13.21 2.44 -7.99
N GLY A 1244 -12.44 3.32 -7.33
CA GLY A 1244 -11.78 3.00 -6.07
C GLY A 1244 -10.34 3.43 -5.89
N SER A 1245 -9.85 3.16 -4.68
CA SER A 1245 -8.51 3.52 -4.21
C SER A 1245 -7.92 2.50 -3.24
N LEU A 1246 -6.59 2.46 -3.18
CA LEU A 1246 -5.79 1.58 -2.33
C LEU A 1246 -4.87 2.43 -1.45
N LEU A 1247 -4.61 1.99 -0.22
CA LEU A 1247 -3.81 2.71 0.77
C LEU A 1247 -2.95 1.73 1.56
N LEU A 1248 -1.69 2.08 1.83
CA LEU A 1248 -0.83 1.44 2.83
C LEU A 1248 0.18 2.43 3.42
N TRP A 1249 0.83 2.05 4.52
CA TRP A 1249 2.00 2.74 5.07
C TRP A 1249 3.29 2.21 4.43
N ILE A 1250 4.26 3.06 4.11
CA ILE A 1250 5.62 2.64 3.73
C ILE A 1250 6.56 2.89 4.93
N PRO A 1251 7.07 1.84 5.58
CA PRO A 1251 7.89 1.97 6.78
C PRO A 1251 9.32 2.35 6.43
N ARG A 1252 10.00 2.93 7.42
CA ARG A 1252 11.47 2.92 7.48
C ARG A 1252 11.96 1.53 7.93
N SER A 1253 13.15 1.12 7.51
CA SER A 1253 13.80 -0.09 8.03
C SER A 1253 15.29 0.12 8.19
N SER A 1254 15.82 -0.17 9.39
CA SER A 1254 17.25 -0.20 9.63
C SER A 1254 17.94 -1.32 8.86
N GLU A 1255 17.35 -2.52 8.73
CA GLU A 1255 17.92 -3.64 7.97
C GLU A 1255 17.62 -3.61 6.46
N GLY A 1256 16.87 -2.61 5.98
CA GLY A 1256 16.77 -2.20 4.57
C GLY A 1256 15.35 -2.22 4.01
N GLY A 1257 14.55 -3.19 4.43
CA GLY A 1257 13.17 -3.39 3.97
C GLY A 1257 13.08 -4.05 2.60
N HIS A 1258 12.00 -4.80 2.35
CA HIS A 1258 11.53 -5.13 1.01
C HIS A 1258 10.00 -5.11 1.02
N ILE A 1259 9.39 -4.59 -0.04
CA ILE A 1259 7.95 -4.67 -0.30
C ILE A 1259 7.74 -5.25 -1.69
N THR A 1260 6.92 -6.29 -1.79
CA THR A 1260 6.29 -6.70 -3.06
C THR A 1260 4.77 -6.69 -2.88
N MET A 1261 4.09 -5.91 -3.73
CA MET A 1261 2.62 -5.79 -3.76
C MET A 1261 2.08 -6.14 -5.15
N HIS A 1262 1.20 -7.13 -5.22
CA HIS A 1262 0.35 -7.38 -6.38
C HIS A 1262 -0.86 -6.44 -6.29
N VAL A 1263 -0.92 -5.47 -7.21
CA VAL A 1263 -1.99 -4.47 -7.31
C VAL A 1263 -2.97 -4.92 -8.40
N ARG A 1264 -4.01 -5.65 -8.00
CA ARG A 1264 -5.05 -6.11 -8.92
C ARG A 1264 -5.88 -4.92 -9.39
N ILE A 1265 -6.18 -4.83 -10.69
CA ILE A 1265 -7.03 -3.79 -11.27
C ILE A 1265 -8.29 -4.42 -11.88
N ASN A 1266 -9.44 -4.12 -11.29
CA ASN A 1266 -10.75 -4.66 -11.65
C ASN A 1266 -11.59 -3.73 -12.54
N PRO A 1267 -12.45 -4.29 -13.42
CA PRO A 1267 -13.56 -3.58 -14.04
C PRO A 1267 -14.46 -2.86 -13.03
N SER A 1268 -15.01 -1.72 -13.47
CA SER A 1268 -15.98 -0.86 -12.76
C SER A 1268 -16.80 -0.06 -13.78
#